data_AF-A0A833D5M4-F1
#
_entry.id   AF-A0A833D5M4-F1
#
_cell.length_a   1.000
_cell.length_b   1.000
_cell.length_c   1.000
_cell.angle_alpha   90.00
_cell.angle_beta   90.00
_cell.angle_gamma   90.00
#
_symmetry.space_group_name_H-M   'P 1'
#
loop_
_entity.id
_entity.type
_entity.pdbx_description
1 polymer ?
#
loop_
_entity_poly.entity_id
_entity_poly.type
_entity_poly.pdbx_seq_one_letter_code
_entity_poly.pdbx_strand_id
1 'polypeptide(L)'
;MASQKAQHEIRPRRSDGTSLPEARALGDRLRREISGEVLLDPFSLGRYATDASIYQIMPLGVVVPRRREDVRAALQIAREHAIPVLARGGGTSQSGQTVGRALVIDYSKHLRSLLAFDPATQTCEVEPGIVLDDLNRQLARHGLWFPVDVSTKSRATIGGMAGNNSCGTRSIRYGVMRDNVVAIDALLADGSPARFSTTEEAPPAGPGESLKRQLLSLGRREQDHLKDAFPKTARRVGGYNLDALLPTNAPVNLATLLVGSEGTLALSERLTLKLSPLPGNRALGVCHFATFRGAMEAAQHIVKLGPVAVEVVDRTLIELARENALFRPVMQTFVKGRPDALLLTEFSEADQAENIRRLDRLQELMGDLGHPDAVVKVTDAAELRSIWEVREAGLNIMMSMKSEGKPVSFIEDCAVPLEHLADYTERLTEVFARHGTRGTWYAHASVGCLHVRPVLNLKLEKDAATMRAIAEEAFAMVKEYKGAHSGEHGDGLVRSEFHGMMFGARTVRLFEEVKRSFDPQTIMNPGKIVDSPRMNDRTLFRYMPGYAVKDFKPALEWPGYSGAASGLQGAVEMCNNNGACRKFDAGVMCPSFRVTRNERDLTRGRANSLRLALSGQLGPEALSSDDMMETLKLCVSCKGCKRECPTGVDMARMKIEVLVARAATRGISLKDKLIAYLPRYAPYARHLAPLLSLRDAIPGLARLLEKATGFAAARPLPRWSRAPFSVGDGRGRKLAEAASLPYSVFLVDRPVEGARPRVALFADTFNTYFEPENLTAATSVLRRLGYDLVVPEPAAGGRPLCCGRTFLAAGLVEEARREARRLLDAVLPLVK
;
A
#
# COMPACT_ATOMS: atom_id res chain seq x y z
N MET A 1 20.95 -18.11 59.79
CA MET A 1 20.73 -19.37 59.06
C MET A 1 19.35 -19.35 58.45
N ALA A 2 19.27 -19.58 57.13
CA ALA A 2 18.13 -19.99 56.29
C ALA A 2 16.71 -19.41 56.54
N SER A 3 16.16 -18.73 55.53
CA SER A 3 15.00 -19.23 54.78
C SER A 3 14.65 -18.28 53.63
N GLN A 4 15.11 -18.59 52.42
CA GLN A 4 14.67 -17.97 51.17
C GLN A 4 13.30 -18.56 50.79
N LYS A 5 12.27 -17.72 50.73
CA LYS A 5 10.99 -18.04 50.07
C LYS A 5 11.15 -17.84 48.57
N ALA A 6 11.06 -18.94 47.83
CA ALA A 6 11.01 -18.96 46.37
C ALA A 6 9.70 -18.34 45.87
N GLN A 7 9.80 -17.21 45.16
CA GLN A 7 8.76 -16.73 44.25
C GLN A 7 9.01 -17.37 42.89
N HIS A 8 8.07 -18.20 42.44
CA HIS A 8 8.03 -18.68 41.06
C HIS A 8 7.54 -17.55 40.13
N GLU A 9 8.49 -16.73 39.64
CA GLU A 9 8.26 -15.94 38.41
C GLU A 9 8.24 -16.90 37.21
N ILE A 10 7.07 -17.15 36.64
CA ILE A 10 6.95 -17.75 35.30
C ILE A 10 7.31 -16.66 34.30
N ARG A 11 8.61 -16.51 34.01
CA ARG A 11 9.07 -15.77 32.83
C ARG A 11 8.80 -16.62 31.58
N PRO A 12 8.18 -16.09 30.52
CA PRO A 12 8.13 -16.80 29.26
C PRO A 12 9.56 -17.07 28.80
N ARG A 13 9.87 -18.33 28.48
CA ARG A 13 11.13 -18.68 27.82
C ARG A 13 11.26 -17.80 26.59
N ARG A 14 12.25 -16.89 26.58
CA ARG A 14 12.74 -16.33 25.32
C ARG A 14 13.12 -17.54 24.47
N SER A 15 12.41 -17.74 23.37
CA SER A 15 12.72 -18.80 22.41
C SER A 15 14.00 -18.39 21.68
N ASP A 16 15.13 -18.63 22.32
CA ASP A 16 16.45 -18.36 21.80
C ASP A 16 16.68 -19.35 20.64
N GLY A 17 16.40 -18.89 19.42
CA GLY A 17 16.83 -19.50 18.16
C GLY A 17 16.33 -20.91 17.87
N THR A 18 15.24 -21.04 17.12
CA THR A 18 14.97 -22.25 16.32
C THR A 18 16.22 -22.54 15.49
N SER A 19 16.85 -23.69 15.71
CA SER A 19 18.10 -24.03 15.01
C SER A 19 17.83 -24.18 13.51
N LEU A 20 18.84 -23.94 12.65
CA LEU A 20 18.74 -24.15 11.20
C LEU A 20 18.19 -25.55 10.82
N PRO A 21 18.58 -26.65 11.52
CA PRO A 21 17.97 -27.97 11.33
C PRO A 21 16.46 -28.02 11.63
N GLU A 22 16.00 -27.37 12.69
CA GLU A 22 14.57 -27.32 13.06
C GLU A 22 13.74 -26.51 12.05
N ALA A 23 14.27 -25.40 11.55
CA ALA A 23 13.62 -24.61 10.50
C ALA A 23 13.49 -25.39 9.18
N ARG A 24 14.49 -26.22 8.84
CA ARG A 24 14.43 -27.12 7.67
C ARG A 24 13.40 -28.22 7.87
N ALA A 25 13.38 -28.88 9.03
CA ALA A 25 12.41 -29.93 9.36
C ALA A 25 10.96 -29.42 9.33
N LEU A 26 10.71 -28.24 9.92
CA LEU A 26 9.42 -27.54 9.84
C LEU A 26 9.02 -27.29 8.39
N GLY A 27 9.94 -26.75 7.60
CA GLY A 27 9.73 -26.42 6.20
C GLY A 27 9.36 -27.63 5.34
N ASP A 28 10.10 -28.72 5.50
CA ASP A 28 9.87 -29.95 4.74
C ASP A 28 8.56 -30.62 5.13
N ARG A 29 8.18 -30.56 6.41
CA ARG A 29 6.88 -31.04 6.87
C ARG A 29 5.73 -30.22 6.29
N LEU A 30 5.80 -28.89 6.38
CA LEU A 30 4.80 -27.99 5.79
C LEU A 30 4.60 -28.32 4.30
N ARG A 31 5.69 -28.44 3.53
CA ARG A 31 5.62 -28.77 2.09
C ARG A 31 4.96 -30.12 1.78
N ARG A 32 5.03 -31.09 2.70
CA ARG A 32 4.36 -32.39 2.54
C ARG A 32 2.88 -32.35 2.88
N GLU A 33 2.50 -31.56 3.89
CA GLU A 33 1.15 -31.59 4.46
C GLU A 33 0.21 -30.51 3.91
N ILE A 34 0.74 -29.46 3.30
CA ILE A 34 -0.06 -28.38 2.70
C ILE A 34 0.01 -28.38 1.17
N SER A 35 -1.07 -27.97 0.53
CA SER A 35 -1.12 -27.75 -0.93
C SER A 35 -0.67 -26.34 -1.36
N GLY A 36 -0.55 -25.43 -0.40
CA GLY A 36 -0.07 -24.06 -0.57
C GLY A 36 1.43 -23.91 -0.76
N GLU A 37 1.90 -22.66 -0.83
CA GLU A 37 3.33 -22.35 -0.94
C GLU A 37 3.97 -22.22 0.45
N VAL A 38 5.20 -22.72 0.59
CA VAL A 38 6.02 -22.58 1.80
C VAL A 38 7.29 -21.83 1.45
N LEU A 39 7.42 -20.61 1.95
CA LEU A 39 8.53 -19.70 1.67
C LEU A 39 9.45 -19.59 2.89
N LEU A 40 10.70 -19.98 2.72
CA LEU A 40 11.73 -20.00 3.78
C LEU A 40 13.02 -19.28 3.35
N ASP A 41 13.12 -18.88 2.07
CA ASP A 41 14.31 -18.19 1.58
C ASP A 41 14.38 -16.75 2.13
N PRO A 42 15.59 -16.21 2.39
CA PRO A 42 15.75 -14.89 2.99
C PRO A 42 15.05 -13.75 2.24
N PHE A 43 14.98 -13.82 0.91
CA PHE A 43 14.30 -12.81 0.10
C PHE A 43 12.80 -12.82 0.36
N SER A 44 12.17 -14.00 0.41
CA SER A 44 10.76 -14.14 0.74
C SER A 44 10.48 -13.71 2.17
N LEU A 45 11.23 -14.20 3.16
CA LEU A 45 11.05 -13.78 4.56
C LEU A 45 11.18 -12.25 4.70
N GLY A 46 12.16 -11.64 4.03
CA GLY A 46 12.38 -10.19 4.03
C GLY A 46 11.22 -9.38 3.44
N ARG A 47 10.47 -9.92 2.46
CA ARG A 47 9.27 -9.26 1.90
C ARG A 47 8.09 -9.29 2.87
N TYR A 48 8.00 -10.30 3.73
CA TYR A 48 6.96 -10.43 4.75
C TYR A 48 7.37 -9.88 6.12
N ALA A 49 8.64 -9.48 6.29
CA ALA A 49 9.17 -8.91 7.51
C ALA A 49 8.68 -7.49 7.82
N THR A 50 8.03 -6.82 6.86
CA THR A 50 7.58 -5.43 7.01
C THR A 50 6.10 -5.28 6.67
N ASP A 51 5.48 -4.27 7.27
CA ASP A 51 4.23 -3.66 6.83
C ASP A 51 4.42 -2.14 6.73
N ALA A 52 3.33 -1.36 6.72
CA ALA A 52 3.40 0.10 6.59
C ALA A 52 3.77 0.83 7.90
N SER A 53 4.06 0.07 8.97
CA SER A 53 4.59 0.61 10.23
C SER A 53 6.09 0.88 10.15
N ILE A 54 6.64 1.32 11.29
CA ILE A 54 8.06 1.56 11.49
C ILE A 54 8.85 0.28 11.75
N TYR A 55 8.20 -0.87 11.90
CA TYR A 55 8.83 -2.11 12.34
C TYR A 55 9.26 -3.02 11.19
N GLN A 56 10.26 -3.85 11.47
CA GLN A 56 10.68 -4.97 10.66
C GLN A 56 11.06 -6.14 11.56
N ILE A 57 10.36 -7.27 11.44
CA ILE A 57 10.65 -8.48 12.19
C ILE A 57 10.68 -9.65 11.23
N MET A 58 11.82 -10.34 11.14
CA MET A 58 11.98 -11.46 10.22
C MET A 58 11.13 -12.66 10.67
N PRO A 59 10.19 -13.15 9.83
CA PRO A 59 9.37 -14.30 10.18
C PRO A 59 10.21 -15.59 10.16
N LEU A 60 9.70 -16.63 10.83
CA LEU A 60 10.30 -17.97 10.81
C LEU A 60 10.05 -18.69 9.49
N GLY A 61 8.93 -18.38 8.86
CA GLY A 61 8.47 -18.96 7.62
C GLY A 61 7.21 -18.26 7.15
N VAL A 62 6.86 -18.42 5.88
CA VAL A 62 5.61 -17.93 5.32
C VAL A 62 4.88 -19.07 4.63
N VAL A 63 3.60 -19.22 4.93
CA VAL A 63 2.68 -20.12 4.26
C VAL A 63 1.67 -19.30 3.48
N VAL A 64 1.51 -19.61 2.20
CA VAL A 64 0.45 -19.06 1.35
C VAL A 64 -0.54 -20.19 1.06
N PRO A 65 -1.58 -20.37 1.91
CA PRO A 65 -2.54 -21.46 1.78
C PRO A 65 -3.34 -21.32 0.48
N ARG A 66 -3.69 -22.45 -0.14
CA ARG A 66 -4.65 -22.52 -1.26
C ARG A 66 -6.07 -22.77 -0.80
N ARG A 67 -6.22 -23.48 0.32
CA ARG A 67 -7.50 -23.89 0.91
C ARG A 67 -7.45 -23.83 2.43
N ARG A 68 -8.60 -23.88 3.08
CA ARG A 68 -8.72 -23.77 4.55
C ARG A 68 -7.99 -24.88 5.29
N GLU A 69 -7.94 -26.08 4.72
CA GLU A 69 -7.23 -27.20 5.33
C GLU A 69 -5.73 -26.95 5.42
N ASP A 70 -5.14 -26.16 4.50
CA ASP A 70 -3.73 -25.78 4.59
C ASP A 70 -3.47 -24.88 5.81
N VAL A 71 -4.43 -24.00 6.17
CA VAL A 71 -4.36 -23.16 7.38
C VAL A 71 -4.41 -24.03 8.63
N ARG A 72 -5.34 -25.00 8.67
CA ARG A 72 -5.48 -25.93 9.80
C ARG A 72 -4.22 -26.76 10.00
N ALA A 73 -3.67 -27.33 8.91
CA ALA A 73 -2.42 -28.07 8.94
C ALA A 73 -1.24 -27.18 9.39
N ALA A 74 -1.13 -25.96 8.86
CA ALA A 74 -0.08 -25.03 9.28
C ALA A 74 -0.17 -24.67 10.77
N LEU A 75 -1.37 -24.42 11.31
CA LEU A 75 -1.57 -24.18 12.73
C LEU A 75 -1.21 -25.41 13.57
N GLN A 76 -1.66 -26.59 13.17
CA GLN A 76 -1.35 -27.84 13.87
C GLN A 76 0.16 -28.07 13.94
N ILE A 77 0.86 -27.96 12.81
CA ILE A 77 2.32 -28.09 12.75
C ILE A 77 2.98 -27.03 13.63
N ALA A 78 2.58 -25.77 13.53
CA ALA A 78 3.14 -24.71 14.35
C ALA A 78 2.98 -24.98 15.84
N ARG A 79 1.80 -25.46 16.27
CA ARG A 79 1.53 -25.85 17.66
C ARG A 79 2.44 -26.99 18.14
N GLU A 80 2.59 -28.04 17.34
CA GLU A 80 3.45 -29.18 17.68
C GLU A 80 4.93 -28.79 17.81
N HIS A 81 5.36 -27.74 17.10
CA HIS A 81 6.69 -27.16 17.20
C HIS A 81 6.80 -25.99 18.19
N ALA A 82 5.72 -25.64 18.90
CA ALA A 82 5.63 -24.46 19.79
C ALA A 82 6.04 -23.15 19.10
N ILE A 83 5.68 -23.01 17.82
CA ILE A 83 5.98 -21.84 16.99
C ILE A 83 4.75 -20.92 16.96
N PRO A 84 4.94 -19.60 17.22
CA PRO A 84 3.85 -18.65 17.04
C PRO A 84 3.37 -18.58 15.59
N VAL A 85 2.08 -18.34 15.41
CA VAL A 85 1.44 -18.08 14.12
C VAL A 85 1.00 -16.62 14.02
N LEU A 86 1.02 -16.07 12.81
CA LEU A 86 0.56 -14.72 12.52
C LEU A 86 -0.30 -14.73 11.26
N ALA A 87 -1.57 -14.38 11.38
CA ALA A 87 -2.46 -14.19 10.24
C ALA A 87 -2.13 -12.88 9.50
N ARG A 88 -2.03 -12.93 8.17
CA ARG A 88 -1.72 -11.76 7.35
C ARG A 88 -2.65 -11.66 6.14
N GLY A 89 -3.18 -10.45 5.95
CA GLY A 89 -3.90 -10.05 4.73
C GLY A 89 -2.98 -9.28 3.78
N GLY A 90 -3.39 -8.09 3.33
CA GLY A 90 -2.60 -7.24 2.42
C GLY A 90 -1.29 -6.68 2.99
N GLY A 91 -1.07 -6.78 4.31
CA GLY A 91 0.09 -6.19 5.00
C GLY A 91 0.09 -4.67 4.94
N THR A 92 -1.08 -4.06 5.16
CA THR A 92 -1.33 -2.61 5.07
C THR A 92 -1.31 -1.90 6.43
N SER A 93 -1.12 -2.65 7.51
CA SER A 93 -1.04 -2.17 8.90
C SER A 93 -0.02 -1.06 9.06
N GLN A 94 -0.36 -0.06 9.89
CA GLN A 94 0.53 1.03 10.28
C GLN A 94 1.09 0.87 11.70
N SER A 95 0.63 -0.13 12.45
CA SER A 95 0.95 -0.30 13.86
C SER A 95 1.78 -1.55 14.15
N GLY A 96 2.19 -2.31 13.14
CA GLY A 96 3.03 -3.52 13.32
C GLY A 96 2.23 -4.77 13.68
N GLN A 97 0.92 -4.79 13.41
CA GLN A 97 0.07 -5.98 13.64
C GLN A 97 0.53 -7.18 12.82
N THR A 98 1.06 -6.92 11.62
CA THR A 98 1.27 -7.96 10.61
C THR A 98 2.73 -8.42 10.50
N VAL A 99 3.57 -8.05 11.47
CA VAL A 99 4.98 -8.44 11.57
C VAL A 99 5.26 -9.15 12.88
N GLY A 100 6.14 -10.15 12.85
CA GLY A 100 6.47 -10.93 14.03
C GLY A 100 7.38 -12.10 13.70
N ARG A 101 8.11 -12.58 14.71
CA ARG A 101 8.93 -13.79 14.62
C ARG A 101 8.03 -15.02 14.76
N ALA A 102 7.27 -15.29 13.71
CA ALA A 102 6.21 -16.29 13.66
C ALA A 102 6.19 -17.02 12.30
N LEU A 103 5.40 -18.10 12.21
CA LEU A 103 4.93 -18.62 10.94
C LEU A 103 3.81 -17.71 10.42
N VAL A 104 4.11 -16.93 9.38
CA VAL A 104 3.14 -16.00 8.77
C VAL A 104 2.24 -16.77 7.80
N ILE A 105 0.92 -16.65 7.95
CA ILE A 105 -0.08 -17.26 7.08
C ILE A 105 -0.74 -16.16 6.23
N ASP A 106 -0.43 -16.09 4.94
CA ASP A 106 -0.95 -15.07 4.01
C ASP A 106 -2.22 -15.53 3.28
N TYR A 107 -3.38 -15.01 3.72
CA TYR A 107 -4.69 -15.36 3.15
C TYR A 107 -4.96 -14.70 1.79
N SER A 108 -4.20 -13.67 1.41
CA SER A 108 -4.58 -12.72 0.38
C SER A 108 -4.50 -13.25 -1.06
N LYS A 109 -3.80 -14.36 -1.30
CA LYS A 109 -3.58 -14.89 -2.65
C LYS A 109 -4.72 -15.78 -3.15
N HIS A 110 -5.21 -16.69 -2.30
CA HIS A 110 -6.13 -17.76 -2.71
C HIS A 110 -7.45 -17.78 -1.91
N LEU A 111 -7.43 -17.50 -0.60
CA LEU A 111 -8.60 -17.57 0.28
C LEU A 111 -9.41 -16.27 0.26
N ARG A 112 -10.04 -15.96 -0.88
CA ARG A 112 -10.56 -14.63 -1.19
C ARG A 112 -11.93 -14.62 -1.89
N SER A 113 -12.73 -15.65 -1.66
CA SER A 113 -14.01 -15.86 -2.33
C SER A 113 -15.17 -15.24 -1.55
N LEU A 114 -16.18 -14.77 -2.29
CA LEU A 114 -17.55 -14.58 -1.79
C LEU A 114 -18.22 -15.96 -1.78
N LEU A 115 -18.54 -16.47 -0.59
CA LEU A 115 -18.99 -17.85 -0.38
C LEU A 115 -20.51 -17.98 -0.46
N ALA A 116 -21.21 -17.02 0.12
CA ALA A 116 -22.66 -16.93 0.10
C ALA A 116 -23.09 -15.46 0.08
N PHE A 117 -24.24 -15.18 -0.52
CA PHE A 117 -24.83 -13.85 -0.57
C PHE A 117 -26.35 -13.99 -0.53
N ASP A 118 -26.97 -13.26 0.39
CA ASP A 118 -28.42 -13.23 0.55
C ASP A 118 -28.90 -11.76 0.49
N PRO A 119 -29.53 -11.34 -0.63
CA PRO A 119 -30.06 -10.00 -0.79
C PRO A 119 -31.27 -9.72 0.11
N ALA A 120 -32.03 -10.73 0.52
CA ALA A 120 -33.23 -10.55 1.35
C ALA A 120 -32.87 -10.17 2.78
N THR A 121 -31.87 -10.84 3.35
CA THR A 121 -31.33 -10.50 4.68
C THR A 121 -30.23 -9.42 4.62
N GLN A 122 -29.83 -8.99 3.41
CA GLN A 122 -28.71 -8.09 3.18
C GLN A 122 -27.43 -8.57 3.88
N THR A 123 -27.10 -9.86 3.73
CA THR A 123 -25.89 -10.45 4.30
C THR A 123 -25.04 -11.15 3.25
N CYS A 124 -23.75 -11.31 3.56
CA CYS A 124 -22.88 -12.19 2.78
C CYS A 124 -21.87 -12.92 3.66
N GLU A 125 -21.38 -14.04 3.18
CA GLU A 125 -20.28 -14.78 3.79
C GLU A 125 -19.05 -14.74 2.89
N VAL A 126 -17.89 -14.46 3.47
CA VAL A 126 -16.65 -14.29 2.71
C VAL A 126 -15.46 -14.99 3.35
N GLU A 127 -14.47 -15.32 2.53
CA GLU A 127 -13.16 -15.72 3.01
C GLU A 127 -12.34 -14.49 3.47
N PRO A 128 -11.47 -14.65 4.50
CA PRO A 128 -10.73 -13.53 5.11
C PRO A 128 -9.82 -12.75 4.16
N GLY A 129 -9.35 -13.39 3.08
CA GLY A 129 -8.44 -12.79 2.11
C GLY A 129 -9.12 -11.97 1.02
N ILE A 130 -10.46 -11.89 0.96
CA ILE A 130 -11.14 -11.06 -0.05
C ILE A 130 -10.84 -9.59 0.19
N VAL A 131 -10.48 -8.88 -0.88
CA VAL A 131 -10.20 -7.45 -0.84
C VAL A 131 -11.51 -6.67 -0.89
N LEU A 132 -11.62 -5.59 -0.11
CA LEU A 132 -12.86 -4.79 0.01
C LEU A 132 -13.42 -4.36 -1.35
N ASP A 133 -12.60 -3.76 -2.23
CA ASP A 133 -13.06 -3.34 -3.56
C ASP A 133 -13.50 -4.52 -4.43
N ASP A 134 -12.93 -5.71 -4.22
CA ASP A 134 -13.32 -6.91 -4.97
C ASP A 134 -14.67 -7.45 -4.50
N LEU A 135 -14.93 -7.41 -3.20
CA LEU A 135 -16.24 -7.70 -2.62
C LEU A 135 -17.27 -6.70 -3.11
N ASN A 136 -17.02 -5.39 -2.96
CA ASN A 136 -17.97 -4.36 -3.32
C ASN A 136 -18.26 -4.30 -4.82
N ARG A 137 -17.29 -4.62 -5.69
CA ARG A 137 -17.55 -4.78 -7.13
C ARG A 137 -18.54 -5.90 -7.43
N GLN A 138 -18.47 -7.01 -6.69
CA GLN A 138 -19.40 -8.14 -6.84
C GLN A 138 -20.79 -7.85 -6.25
N LEU A 139 -20.88 -7.04 -5.19
CA LEU A 139 -22.15 -6.69 -4.55
C LEU A 139 -22.88 -5.56 -5.30
N ALA A 140 -22.16 -4.61 -5.90
CA ALA A 140 -22.74 -3.41 -6.53
C ALA A 140 -23.76 -3.74 -7.63
N ARG A 141 -23.59 -4.85 -8.36
CA ARG A 141 -24.56 -5.33 -9.37
C ARG A 141 -25.94 -5.69 -8.79
N HIS A 142 -26.04 -5.83 -7.48
CA HIS A 142 -27.27 -6.11 -6.73
C HIS A 142 -27.77 -4.89 -5.95
N GLY A 143 -27.19 -3.70 -6.16
CA GLY A 143 -27.57 -2.48 -5.42
C GLY A 143 -27.16 -2.50 -3.94
N LEU A 144 -26.24 -3.38 -3.56
CA LEU A 144 -25.73 -3.51 -2.19
C LEU A 144 -24.21 -3.32 -2.15
N TRP A 145 -23.69 -3.01 -0.96
CA TRP A 145 -22.25 -2.93 -0.67
C TRP A 145 -21.97 -3.20 0.80
N PHE A 146 -20.71 -3.48 1.13
CA PHE A 146 -20.20 -3.50 2.49
C PHE A 146 -19.65 -2.12 2.87
N PRO A 147 -20.19 -1.46 3.93
CA PRO A 147 -20.07 -0.01 4.08
C PRO A 147 -18.82 0.49 4.83
N VAL A 148 -17.96 -0.41 5.32
CA VAL A 148 -16.73 -0.05 6.04
C VAL A 148 -15.65 0.37 5.04
N ASP A 149 -15.72 1.62 4.57
CA ASP A 149 -14.88 2.15 3.48
C ASP A 149 -13.53 2.71 3.96
N VAL A 150 -12.51 1.85 4.01
CA VAL A 150 -11.13 2.21 4.38
C VAL A 150 -10.37 2.86 3.21
N SER A 151 -9.43 3.77 3.49
CA SER A 151 -8.52 4.37 2.48
C SER A 151 -7.64 3.35 1.73
N THR A 152 -7.55 2.13 2.24
CA THR A 152 -6.78 1.03 1.66
C THR A 152 -7.64 -0.02 0.95
N LYS A 153 -8.92 0.27 0.67
CA LYS A 153 -9.94 -0.62 0.10
C LYS A 153 -9.52 -1.44 -1.13
N SER A 154 -8.59 -0.93 -1.93
CA SER A 154 -8.03 -1.61 -3.09
C SER A 154 -7.06 -2.75 -2.78
N ARG A 155 -6.63 -2.90 -1.51
CA ARG A 155 -5.70 -3.96 -1.05
C ARG A 155 -5.93 -4.48 0.36
N ALA A 156 -6.72 -3.80 1.20
CA ALA A 156 -7.12 -4.29 2.51
C ALA A 156 -8.06 -5.49 2.34
N THR A 157 -7.78 -6.55 3.10
CA THR A 157 -8.62 -7.75 3.10
C THR A 157 -9.61 -7.69 4.26
N ILE A 158 -10.79 -8.28 4.08
CA ILE A 158 -11.86 -8.27 5.10
C ILE A 158 -11.39 -8.86 6.43
N GLY A 159 -10.60 -9.93 6.42
CA GLY A 159 -10.03 -10.52 7.63
C GLY A 159 -9.06 -9.57 8.35
N GLY A 160 -8.27 -8.81 7.60
CA GLY A 160 -7.39 -7.78 8.18
C GLY A 160 -8.19 -6.62 8.77
N MET A 161 -9.26 -6.19 8.09
CA MET A 161 -10.18 -5.17 8.59
C MET A 161 -10.88 -5.61 9.87
N ALA A 162 -11.32 -6.88 9.94
CA ALA A 162 -11.85 -7.48 11.16
C ALA A 162 -10.80 -7.51 12.27
N GLY A 163 -9.58 -7.97 11.98
CA GLY A 163 -8.47 -7.98 12.93
C GLY A 163 -8.17 -6.61 13.54
N ASN A 164 -8.24 -5.53 12.75
CA ASN A 164 -7.97 -4.17 13.21
C ASN A 164 -9.22 -3.41 13.73
N ASN A 165 -10.41 -4.01 13.69
CA ASN A 165 -11.68 -3.31 13.86
C ASN A 165 -11.76 -2.01 13.01
N SER A 166 -11.35 -2.12 11.75
CA SER A 166 -11.17 -0.94 10.90
C SER A 166 -12.42 -0.06 10.80
N CYS A 167 -12.17 1.24 10.70
CA CYS A 167 -13.19 2.23 10.43
C CYS A 167 -13.13 2.66 8.97
N GLY A 168 -14.11 3.45 8.53
CA GLY A 168 -14.07 4.08 7.23
C GLY A 168 -14.48 5.54 7.30
N THR A 169 -14.23 6.26 6.21
CA THR A 169 -14.62 7.66 5.99
C THR A 169 -16.08 7.92 6.38
N ARG A 170 -16.97 6.96 6.09
CA ARG A 170 -18.42 7.07 6.33
C ARG A 170 -18.91 6.43 7.63
N SER A 171 -18.01 6.14 8.57
CA SER A 171 -18.36 5.49 9.85
C SER A 171 -19.33 6.28 10.71
N ILE A 172 -19.43 7.61 10.55
CA ILE A 172 -20.45 8.41 11.25
C ILE A 172 -21.88 7.96 10.89
N ARG A 173 -22.09 7.38 9.71
CA ARG A 173 -23.38 6.82 9.27
C ARG A 173 -23.47 5.30 9.42
N TYR A 174 -22.39 4.59 9.07
CA TYR A 174 -22.42 3.13 8.93
C TYR A 174 -21.74 2.36 10.07
N GLY A 175 -21.17 3.06 11.06
CA GLY A 175 -20.40 2.44 12.13
C GLY A 175 -19.05 1.91 11.69
N VAL A 176 -18.44 1.10 12.55
CA VAL A 176 -17.12 0.49 12.35
C VAL A 176 -17.26 -1.01 12.04
N MET A 177 -16.13 -1.71 11.87
CA MET A 177 -16.16 -3.14 11.51
C MET A 177 -16.99 -3.99 12.48
N ARG A 178 -16.88 -3.77 13.80
CA ARG A 178 -17.65 -4.55 14.80
C ARG A 178 -19.16 -4.43 14.66
N ASP A 179 -19.65 -3.30 14.14
CA ASP A 179 -21.09 -3.04 13.98
C ASP A 179 -21.64 -3.73 12.72
N ASN A 180 -20.75 -4.14 11.81
CA ASN A 180 -21.07 -4.70 10.49
C ASN A 180 -20.70 -6.20 10.37
N VAL A 181 -20.15 -6.82 11.41
CA VAL A 181 -19.84 -8.26 11.46
C VAL A 181 -20.92 -9.01 12.23
N VAL A 182 -21.61 -9.91 11.55
CA VAL A 182 -22.69 -10.74 12.12
C VAL A 182 -22.14 -11.97 12.83
N ALA A 183 -21.16 -12.64 12.22
CA ALA A 183 -20.54 -13.84 12.76
C ALA A 183 -19.12 -14.04 12.21
N ILE A 184 -18.29 -14.75 12.97
CA ILE A 184 -16.97 -15.23 12.55
C ILE A 184 -16.88 -16.73 12.87
N ASP A 185 -16.62 -17.55 11.86
CA ASP A 185 -16.13 -18.91 12.07
C ASP A 185 -14.61 -18.85 12.18
N ALA A 186 -14.09 -19.37 13.28
CA ALA A 186 -12.70 -19.24 13.66
C ALA A 186 -12.07 -20.58 14.04
N LEU A 187 -10.76 -20.64 13.95
CA LEU A 187 -9.91 -21.70 14.43
C LEU A 187 -9.19 -21.22 15.70
N LEU A 188 -9.45 -21.88 16.83
CA LEU A 188 -8.85 -21.56 18.13
C LEU A 188 -7.38 -22.03 18.19
N ALA A 189 -6.65 -21.63 19.24
CA ALA A 189 -5.23 -21.97 19.40
C ALA A 189 -4.95 -23.48 19.42
N ASP A 190 -5.86 -24.27 19.96
CA ASP A 190 -5.80 -25.73 19.98
C ASP A 190 -6.16 -26.38 18.62
N GLY A 191 -6.53 -25.58 17.62
CA GLY A 191 -6.97 -26.05 16.31
C GLY A 191 -8.43 -26.51 16.25
N SER A 192 -9.20 -26.33 17.31
CA SER A 192 -10.64 -26.61 17.27
C SER A 192 -11.40 -25.49 16.53
N PRO A 193 -12.41 -25.83 15.71
CA PRO A 193 -13.26 -24.84 15.06
C PRO A 193 -14.26 -24.28 16.06
N ALA A 194 -14.61 -22.99 15.97
CA ALA A 194 -15.66 -22.37 16.77
C ALA A 194 -16.35 -21.26 15.99
N ARG A 195 -17.69 -21.19 16.06
CA ARG A 195 -18.47 -20.08 15.50
C ARG A 195 -18.81 -19.07 16.59
N PHE A 196 -18.46 -17.81 16.38
CA PHE A 196 -18.82 -16.68 17.22
C PHE A 196 -19.89 -15.85 16.51
N SER A 197 -21.02 -15.64 17.18
CA SER A 197 -22.17 -14.90 16.67
C SER A 197 -22.98 -14.35 17.84
N THR A 198 -24.13 -13.76 17.54
CA THR A 198 -25.15 -13.41 18.52
C THR A 198 -25.58 -14.64 19.31
N THR A 199 -25.58 -14.53 20.64
CA THR A 199 -25.99 -15.56 21.60
C THR A 199 -26.87 -14.95 22.68
N GLU A 200 -27.81 -15.74 23.17
CA GLU A 200 -28.55 -15.45 24.39
C GLU A 200 -27.70 -15.78 25.63
N GLU A 201 -28.30 -15.76 26.82
CA GLU A 201 -27.59 -16.00 28.09
C GLU A 201 -26.82 -17.33 28.15
N ALA A 202 -27.30 -18.35 27.45
CA ALA A 202 -26.62 -19.63 27.32
C ALA A 202 -26.12 -19.81 25.87
N PRO A 203 -24.81 -19.98 25.65
CA PRO A 203 -24.31 -20.31 24.31
C PRO A 203 -24.80 -21.71 23.90
N PRO A 204 -25.09 -21.92 22.60
CA PRO A 204 -25.53 -23.22 22.11
C PRO A 204 -24.46 -24.28 22.35
N ALA A 205 -24.90 -25.52 22.59
CA ALA A 205 -24.03 -26.66 22.77
C ALA A 205 -23.11 -26.86 21.56
N GLY A 206 -21.81 -27.07 21.79
CA GLY A 206 -20.86 -27.36 20.73
C GLY A 206 -19.45 -26.78 20.91
N PRO A 207 -18.64 -26.79 19.84
CA PRO A 207 -17.25 -26.32 19.91
C PRO A 207 -17.11 -24.87 20.41
N GLY A 208 -16.20 -24.67 21.37
CA GLY A 208 -15.95 -23.38 22.01
C GLY A 208 -17.01 -22.92 23.02
N GLU A 209 -18.00 -23.75 23.35
CA GLU A 209 -19.07 -23.41 24.31
C GLU A 209 -18.55 -23.04 25.71
N SER A 210 -17.57 -23.79 26.24
CA SER A 210 -16.95 -23.52 27.54
C SER A 210 -16.29 -22.13 27.56
N LEU A 211 -15.54 -21.81 26.51
CA LEU A 211 -14.91 -20.50 26.32
C LEU A 211 -15.96 -19.39 26.26
N LYS A 212 -17.03 -19.55 25.49
CA LYS A 212 -18.12 -18.57 25.41
C LYS A 212 -18.78 -18.33 26.76
N ARG A 213 -19.05 -19.40 27.54
CA ARG A 213 -19.56 -19.28 28.91
C ARG A 213 -18.60 -18.54 29.83
N GLN A 214 -17.30 -18.82 29.74
CA GLN A 214 -16.29 -18.11 30.51
C GLN A 214 -16.26 -16.62 30.18
N LEU A 215 -16.38 -16.23 28.91
CA LEU A 215 -16.43 -14.84 28.48
C LEU A 215 -17.68 -14.12 29.01
N LEU A 216 -18.86 -14.72 28.90
CA LEU A 216 -20.10 -14.15 29.45
C LEU A 216 -20.03 -14.02 30.99
N SER A 217 -19.43 -15.01 31.66
CA SER A 217 -19.20 -14.96 33.11
C SER A 217 -18.26 -13.82 33.50
N LEU A 218 -17.18 -13.60 32.74
CA LEU A 218 -16.27 -12.47 32.93
C LEU A 218 -17.01 -11.14 32.78
N GLY A 219 -17.85 -10.99 31.76
CA GLY A 219 -18.67 -9.80 31.55
C GLY A 219 -19.61 -9.50 32.73
N ARG A 220 -20.28 -10.53 33.26
CA ARG A 220 -21.14 -10.42 34.45
C ARG A 220 -20.34 -10.06 35.71
N ARG A 221 -19.20 -10.73 35.92
CA ARG A 221 -18.32 -10.53 37.09
C ARG A 221 -17.74 -9.12 37.14
N GLU A 222 -17.38 -8.57 35.99
CA GLU A 222 -16.69 -7.27 35.88
C GLU A 222 -17.62 -6.13 35.44
N GLN A 223 -18.94 -6.35 35.43
CA GLN A 223 -19.91 -5.42 34.82
C GLN A 223 -19.77 -3.98 35.30
N ASP A 224 -19.57 -3.77 36.60
CA ASP A 224 -19.52 -2.42 37.17
C ASP A 224 -18.21 -1.70 36.83
N HIS A 225 -17.13 -2.46 36.64
CA HIS A 225 -15.87 -1.91 36.15
C HIS A 225 -15.95 -1.58 34.65
N LEU A 226 -16.46 -2.51 33.84
CA LEU A 226 -16.47 -2.39 32.38
C LEU A 226 -17.39 -1.29 31.85
N LYS A 227 -18.44 -0.90 32.60
CA LYS A 227 -19.33 0.24 32.25
C LYS A 227 -18.58 1.55 32.05
N ASP A 228 -17.52 1.79 32.84
CA ASP A 228 -16.78 3.06 32.86
C ASP A 228 -15.32 2.91 32.40
N ALA A 229 -14.86 1.69 32.11
CA ALA A 229 -13.46 1.41 31.76
C ALA A 229 -13.04 1.93 30.36
N PHE A 230 -13.99 2.23 29.48
CA PHE A 230 -13.73 2.56 28.07
C PHE A 230 -14.16 3.99 27.69
N PRO A 231 -13.39 4.68 26.83
CA PRO A 231 -13.81 5.95 26.24
C PRO A 231 -15.14 5.83 25.49
N LYS A 232 -15.98 6.87 25.60
CA LYS A 232 -17.30 6.95 24.94
C LYS A 232 -17.25 7.57 23.53
N THR A 233 -16.04 7.74 22.96
CA THR A 233 -15.86 8.28 21.61
C THR A 233 -16.42 7.32 20.55
N ALA A 234 -16.91 7.87 19.43
CA ALA A 234 -17.49 7.08 18.34
C ALA A 234 -16.49 6.10 17.73
N ARG A 235 -15.21 6.47 17.69
CA ARG A 235 -14.10 5.62 17.24
C ARG A 235 -13.22 5.23 18.41
N ARG A 236 -13.26 3.96 18.76
CA ARG A 236 -12.41 3.31 19.76
C ARG A 236 -12.24 1.85 19.36
N VAL A 237 -11.00 1.49 19.07
CA VAL A 237 -10.65 0.13 18.62
C VAL A 237 -9.54 -0.50 19.45
N GLY A 238 -8.99 0.23 20.43
CA GLY A 238 -7.92 -0.28 21.27
C GLY A 238 -8.36 -1.29 22.32
N GLY A 239 -7.55 -2.32 22.51
CA GLY A 239 -7.81 -3.45 23.40
C GLY A 239 -8.88 -4.40 22.87
N TYR A 240 -9.23 -5.41 23.67
CA TYR A 240 -10.39 -6.24 23.35
C TYR A 240 -11.69 -5.50 23.69
N ASN A 241 -12.74 -5.69 22.89
CA ASN A 241 -14.08 -5.12 23.10
C ASN A 241 -14.82 -5.79 24.27
N LEU A 242 -14.27 -5.71 25.50
CA LEU A 242 -14.85 -6.35 26.68
C LEU A 242 -16.19 -5.73 27.09
N ASP A 243 -16.45 -4.48 26.69
CA ASP A 243 -17.74 -3.82 26.87
C ASP A 243 -18.88 -4.54 26.14
N ALA A 244 -18.57 -5.30 25.08
CA ALA A 244 -19.56 -6.12 24.39
C ALA A 244 -20.02 -7.32 25.23
N LEU A 245 -19.33 -7.68 26.32
CA LEU A 245 -19.71 -8.77 27.23
C LEU A 245 -20.64 -8.31 28.37
N LEU A 246 -20.93 -7.02 28.46
CA LEU A 246 -21.82 -6.51 29.50
C LEU A 246 -23.20 -7.19 29.40
N PRO A 247 -23.79 -7.61 30.53
CA PRO A 247 -25.15 -8.13 30.52
C PRO A 247 -26.11 -7.04 30.06
N THR A 248 -26.88 -7.31 29.01
CA THR A 248 -27.94 -6.43 28.52
C THR A 248 -29.24 -7.21 28.37
N ASN A 249 -30.36 -6.52 28.20
CA ASN A 249 -31.65 -7.15 27.88
C ASN A 249 -31.72 -7.66 26.42
N ALA A 250 -30.62 -7.58 25.66
CA ALA A 250 -30.51 -8.02 24.28
C ALA A 250 -29.44 -9.12 24.15
N PRO A 251 -29.57 -10.00 23.14
CA PRO A 251 -28.54 -10.99 22.83
C PRO A 251 -27.16 -10.35 22.57
N VAL A 252 -26.09 -10.99 23.06
CA VAL A 252 -24.71 -10.51 22.94
C VAL A 252 -24.06 -11.11 21.69
N ASN A 253 -23.49 -10.27 20.82
CA ASN A 253 -22.70 -10.75 19.69
C ASN A 253 -21.23 -10.99 20.07
N LEU A 254 -20.87 -12.25 20.33
CA LEU A 254 -19.51 -12.62 20.72
C LEU A 254 -18.47 -12.49 19.59
N ALA A 255 -18.89 -12.33 18.33
CA ALA A 255 -17.95 -12.07 17.23
C ALA A 255 -17.20 -10.74 17.43
N THR A 256 -17.80 -9.79 18.15
CA THR A 256 -17.23 -8.48 18.46
C THR A 256 -15.93 -8.55 19.26
N LEU A 257 -15.69 -9.62 20.03
CA LEU A 257 -14.41 -9.86 20.70
C LEU A 257 -13.29 -10.23 19.73
N LEU A 258 -13.61 -10.96 18.65
CA LEU A 258 -12.63 -11.31 17.63
C LEU A 258 -12.34 -10.13 16.70
N VAL A 259 -13.31 -9.23 16.52
CA VAL A 259 -13.10 -7.97 15.80
C VAL A 259 -12.23 -7.03 16.65
N GLY A 260 -11.08 -6.61 16.14
CA GLY A 260 -10.08 -5.83 16.89
C GLY A 260 -9.07 -6.71 17.65
N SER A 261 -9.17 -8.04 17.57
CA SER A 261 -8.24 -8.93 18.26
C SER A 261 -6.87 -9.05 17.59
N GLU A 262 -6.65 -8.49 16.41
CA GLU A 262 -5.37 -8.52 15.68
C GLU A 262 -4.80 -9.93 15.46
N GLY A 263 -5.67 -10.95 15.43
CA GLY A 263 -5.26 -12.35 15.29
C GLY A 263 -4.59 -12.94 16.54
N THR A 264 -4.71 -12.28 17.71
CA THR A 264 -4.16 -12.78 18.97
C THR A 264 -5.05 -13.80 19.66
N LEU A 265 -6.34 -13.89 19.29
CA LEU A 265 -7.29 -14.81 19.93
C LEU A 265 -7.57 -16.05 19.08
N ALA A 266 -7.74 -15.89 17.77
CA ALA A 266 -8.07 -16.97 16.85
C ALA A 266 -7.74 -16.60 15.39
N LEU A 267 -7.67 -17.60 14.52
CA LEU A 267 -7.57 -17.40 13.07
C LEU A 267 -8.97 -17.43 12.46
N SER A 268 -9.35 -16.43 11.68
CA SER A 268 -10.65 -16.44 10.97
C SER A 268 -10.63 -17.42 9.79
N GLU A 269 -11.70 -18.20 9.63
CA GLU A 269 -11.95 -19.05 8.45
C GLU A 269 -13.01 -18.46 7.52
N ARG A 270 -14.03 -17.81 8.10
CA ARG A 270 -15.15 -17.19 7.39
C ARG A 270 -15.70 -16.01 8.19
N LEU A 271 -16.12 -14.95 7.49
CA LEU A 271 -16.83 -13.82 8.08
C LEU A 271 -18.22 -13.68 7.46
N THR A 272 -19.25 -13.56 8.28
CA THR A 272 -20.60 -13.18 7.86
C THR A 272 -20.78 -11.68 8.10
N LEU A 273 -21.07 -10.92 7.04
CA LEU A 273 -21.11 -9.47 7.04
C LEU A 273 -22.53 -8.96 6.78
N LYS A 274 -22.88 -7.85 7.43
CA LYS A 274 -24.06 -7.05 7.12
C LYS A 274 -23.76 -6.11 5.97
N LEU A 275 -24.67 -6.04 5.01
CA LEU A 275 -24.59 -5.16 3.84
C LEU A 275 -25.50 -3.95 4.00
N SER A 276 -25.28 -2.95 3.16
CA SER A 276 -26.10 -1.75 3.08
C SER A 276 -26.53 -1.49 1.64
N PRO A 277 -27.62 -0.74 1.40
CA PRO A 277 -27.93 -0.18 0.09
C PRO A 277 -26.76 0.62 -0.46
N LEU A 278 -26.45 0.42 -1.74
CA LEU A 278 -25.41 1.16 -2.44
C LEU A 278 -25.77 2.66 -2.45
N PRO A 279 -24.86 3.57 -2.03
CA PRO A 279 -25.15 4.99 -2.04
C PRO A 279 -25.33 5.47 -3.48
N GLY A 280 -26.44 6.16 -3.75
CA GLY A 280 -26.75 6.71 -5.06
C GLY A 280 -26.22 8.14 -5.21
N ASN A 281 -27.16 9.08 -5.12
CA ASN A 281 -26.92 10.51 -5.24
C ASN A 281 -25.98 11.04 -4.14
N ARG A 282 -25.09 11.96 -4.52
CA ARG A 282 -24.07 12.55 -3.65
C ARG A 282 -23.85 14.01 -3.97
N ALA A 283 -23.44 14.77 -2.97
CA ALA A 283 -22.95 16.13 -3.13
C ALA A 283 -21.84 16.41 -2.11
N LEU A 284 -20.85 17.21 -2.50
CA LEU A 284 -19.68 17.54 -1.69
C LEU A 284 -19.55 19.05 -1.53
N GLY A 285 -19.42 19.52 -0.29
CA GLY A 285 -19.02 20.88 0.04
C GLY A 285 -17.56 20.89 0.48
N VAL A 286 -16.71 21.65 -0.22
CA VAL A 286 -15.33 21.89 0.20
C VAL A 286 -15.25 23.24 0.92
N CYS A 287 -15.24 23.20 2.25
CA CYS A 287 -15.17 24.38 3.11
C CYS A 287 -13.72 24.83 3.29
N HIS A 288 -13.42 26.08 2.97
CA HIS A 288 -12.08 26.67 3.04
C HIS A 288 -11.88 27.45 4.34
N PHE A 289 -10.74 27.26 5.00
CA PHE A 289 -10.42 27.96 6.23
C PHE A 289 -9.06 28.66 6.13
N ALA A 290 -8.99 29.88 6.66
CA ALA A 290 -7.76 30.66 6.75
C ALA A 290 -6.83 30.18 7.89
N THR A 291 -7.36 29.40 8.84
CA THR A 291 -6.58 28.79 9.92
C THR A 291 -6.99 27.34 10.11
N PHE A 292 -6.05 26.49 10.52
CA PHE A 292 -6.35 25.09 10.86
C PHE A 292 -7.29 24.97 12.06
N ARG A 293 -7.11 25.85 13.08
CA ARG A 293 -7.96 25.90 14.28
C ARG A 293 -9.44 26.15 13.93
N GLY A 294 -9.72 27.11 13.05
CA GLY A 294 -11.10 27.39 12.62
C GLY A 294 -11.79 26.20 11.95
N ALA A 295 -11.04 25.39 11.18
CA ALA A 295 -11.57 24.16 10.61
C ALA A 295 -11.93 23.13 11.71
N MET A 296 -11.10 22.97 12.73
CA MET A 296 -11.38 22.04 13.83
C MET A 296 -12.55 22.49 14.70
N GLU A 297 -12.70 23.80 14.94
CA GLU A 297 -13.86 24.35 15.65
C GLU A 297 -15.17 24.14 14.88
N ALA A 298 -15.16 24.35 13.56
CA ALA A 298 -16.35 24.21 12.71
C ALA A 298 -16.87 22.77 12.63
N ALA A 299 -16.00 21.76 12.78
CA ALA A 299 -16.35 20.34 12.61
C ALA A 299 -17.54 19.93 13.49
N GLN A 300 -17.58 20.34 14.76
CA GLN A 300 -18.68 20.01 15.70
C GLN A 300 -20.04 20.59 15.29
N HIS A 301 -20.05 21.66 14.50
CA HIS A 301 -21.27 22.29 14.00
C HIS A 301 -21.71 21.66 12.67
N ILE A 302 -20.75 21.42 11.77
CA ILE A 302 -21.00 20.83 10.44
C ILE A 302 -21.63 19.43 10.56
N VAL A 303 -21.17 18.60 11.50
CA VAL A 303 -21.73 17.25 11.68
C VAL A 303 -23.23 17.24 12.01
N LYS A 304 -23.77 18.33 12.58
CA LYS A 304 -25.20 18.45 12.91
C LYS A 304 -26.08 18.57 11.67
N LEU A 305 -25.51 18.85 10.50
CA LEU A 305 -26.23 18.84 9.21
C LEU A 305 -26.47 17.43 8.64
N GLY A 306 -26.01 16.37 9.34
CA GLY A 306 -26.16 14.98 8.92
C GLY A 306 -25.35 14.56 7.68
N PRO A 307 -24.08 14.98 7.50
CA PRO A 307 -23.24 14.47 6.41
C PRO A 307 -22.91 12.99 6.59
N VAL A 308 -22.50 12.33 5.51
CA VAL A 308 -21.89 10.98 5.58
C VAL A 308 -20.41 11.04 5.91
N ALA A 309 -19.74 12.17 5.68
CA ALA A 309 -18.33 12.35 5.95
C ALA A 309 -17.99 13.83 6.15
N VAL A 310 -17.02 14.11 7.03
CA VAL A 310 -16.34 15.42 7.16
C VAL A 310 -14.86 15.12 7.33
N GLU A 311 -14.07 15.41 6.31
CA GLU A 311 -12.64 15.08 6.26
C GLU A 311 -11.79 16.34 6.19
N VAL A 312 -10.68 16.38 6.91
CA VAL A 312 -9.75 17.53 6.86
C VAL A 312 -8.53 17.23 6.00
N VAL A 313 -8.08 18.26 5.30
CA VAL A 313 -6.83 18.33 4.55
C VAL A 313 -6.10 19.63 4.95
N ASP A 314 -4.87 19.53 5.44
CA ASP A 314 -4.07 20.70 5.85
C ASP A 314 -3.26 21.34 4.72
N ARG A 315 -2.68 22.51 4.99
CA ARG A 315 -1.82 23.24 4.05
C ARG A 315 -0.70 22.38 3.49
N THR A 316 -0.06 21.55 4.30
CA THR A 316 1.07 20.72 3.86
C THR A 316 0.62 19.74 2.78
N LEU A 317 -0.49 19.05 3.00
CA LEU A 317 -1.05 18.12 2.04
C LEU A 317 -1.53 18.85 0.77
N ILE A 318 -2.12 20.05 0.89
CA ILE A 318 -2.54 20.87 -0.25
C ILE A 318 -1.34 21.22 -1.13
N GLU A 319 -0.24 21.69 -0.53
CA GLU A 319 0.97 22.09 -1.25
C GLU A 319 1.64 20.89 -1.94
N LEU A 320 1.82 19.77 -1.23
CA LEU A 320 2.39 18.55 -1.80
C LEU A 320 1.53 17.99 -2.95
N ALA A 321 0.20 18.04 -2.83
CA ALA A 321 -0.72 17.60 -3.87
C ALA A 321 -0.65 18.51 -5.11
N ARG A 322 -0.48 19.83 -4.94
CA ARG A 322 -0.28 20.79 -6.04
C ARG A 322 1.05 20.58 -6.77
N GLU A 323 2.08 20.13 -6.08
CA GLU A 323 3.37 19.79 -6.69
C GLU A 323 3.35 18.47 -7.44
N ASN A 324 2.52 17.52 -7.00
CA ASN A 324 2.40 16.19 -7.61
C ASN A 324 1.68 16.24 -8.97
N ALA A 325 2.34 15.74 -10.02
CA ALA A 325 1.80 15.73 -11.38
C ALA A 325 0.47 14.98 -11.54
N LEU A 326 0.20 13.98 -10.70
CA LEU A 326 -1.06 13.21 -10.73
C LEU A 326 -2.23 14.02 -10.16
N PHE A 327 -2.00 14.80 -9.09
CA PHE A 327 -3.06 15.46 -8.33
C PHE A 327 -3.22 16.94 -8.67
N ARG A 328 -2.18 17.59 -9.23
CA ARG A 328 -2.20 19.01 -9.59
C ARG A 328 -3.45 19.43 -10.40
N PRO A 329 -3.87 18.71 -11.47
CA PRO A 329 -5.02 19.13 -12.25
C PRO A 329 -6.32 19.12 -11.43
N VAL A 330 -6.48 18.13 -10.55
CA VAL A 330 -7.65 18.01 -9.66
C VAL A 330 -7.64 19.11 -8.61
N MET A 331 -6.49 19.37 -7.98
CA MET A 331 -6.35 20.43 -6.97
C MET A 331 -6.73 21.82 -7.50
N GLN A 332 -6.58 22.07 -8.80
CA GLN A 332 -6.94 23.32 -9.46
C GLN A 332 -8.45 23.53 -9.63
N THR A 333 -9.27 22.46 -9.55
CA THR A 333 -10.72 22.57 -9.75
C THR A 333 -11.43 23.07 -8.50
N PHE A 334 -10.97 22.66 -7.31
CA PHE A 334 -11.72 22.88 -6.06
C PHE A 334 -10.99 23.73 -5.01
N VAL A 335 -9.67 23.93 -5.10
CA VAL A 335 -8.93 24.73 -4.10
C VAL A 335 -8.80 26.17 -4.54
N LYS A 336 -9.54 27.08 -3.88
CA LYS A 336 -9.47 28.52 -4.10
C LYS A 336 -8.43 29.18 -3.20
N GLY A 337 -7.57 30.02 -3.77
CA GLY A 337 -6.57 30.79 -3.01
C GLY A 337 -5.54 29.93 -2.28
N ARG A 338 -5.19 30.35 -1.06
CA ARG A 338 -4.18 29.71 -0.19
C ARG A 338 -4.74 29.39 1.21
N PRO A 339 -5.70 28.46 1.33
CA PRO A 339 -6.28 28.08 2.62
C PRO A 339 -5.27 27.30 3.47
N ASP A 340 -5.49 27.30 4.78
CA ASP A 340 -4.69 26.55 5.76
C ASP A 340 -5.26 25.17 6.00
N ALA A 341 -6.57 25.03 5.80
CA ALA A 341 -7.28 23.78 5.90
C ALA A 341 -8.50 23.77 4.97
N LEU A 342 -8.87 22.57 4.55
CA LEU A 342 -10.13 22.28 3.87
C LEU A 342 -10.90 21.25 4.69
N LEU A 343 -12.22 21.43 4.83
CA LEU A 343 -13.14 20.37 5.24
C LEU A 343 -13.97 19.89 4.05
N LEU A 344 -13.84 18.62 3.72
CA LEU A 344 -14.58 17.93 2.69
C LEU A 344 -15.83 17.31 3.32
N THR A 345 -17.00 17.92 3.10
CA THR A 345 -18.28 17.54 3.70
C THR A 345 -19.18 16.88 2.66
N GLU A 346 -19.37 15.57 2.75
CA GLU A 346 -20.19 14.81 1.79
C GLU A 346 -21.59 14.54 2.36
N PHE A 347 -22.60 14.74 1.52
CA PHE A 347 -23.98 14.29 1.74
C PHE A 347 -24.32 13.19 0.73
N SER A 348 -25.08 12.18 1.17
CA SER A 348 -25.52 11.08 0.30
C SER A 348 -26.92 10.62 0.68
N GLU A 349 -27.91 11.43 0.32
CA GLU A 349 -29.32 11.10 0.40
C GLU A 349 -29.84 10.57 -0.95
N ALA A 350 -30.93 9.80 -0.90
CA ALA A 350 -31.54 9.23 -2.09
C ALA A 350 -32.03 10.31 -3.07
N ASP A 351 -32.61 11.40 -2.55
CA ASP A 351 -33.02 12.57 -3.33
C ASP A 351 -31.85 13.56 -3.50
N GLN A 352 -31.50 13.85 -4.75
CA GLN A 352 -30.44 14.82 -5.05
C GLN A 352 -30.82 16.25 -4.67
N ALA A 353 -32.12 16.61 -4.69
CA ALA A 353 -32.55 17.93 -4.25
C ALA A 353 -32.31 18.12 -2.74
N GLU A 354 -32.44 17.06 -1.93
CA GLU A 354 -32.06 17.11 -0.51
C GLU A 354 -30.56 17.31 -0.31
N ASN A 355 -29.71 16.63 -1.11
CA ASN A 355 -28.27 16.84 -1.06
C ASN A 355 -27.90 18.31 -1.37
N ILE A 356 -28.55 18.92 -2.36
CA ILE A 356 -28.35 20.33 -2.71
C ILE A 356 -28.82 21.26 -1.57
N ARG A 357 -30.01 21.02 -0.99
CA ARG A 357 -30.49 21.79 0.17
C ARG A 357 -29.55 21.71 1.37
N ARG A 358 -28.87 20.59 1.57
CA ARG A 358 -27.87 20.46 2.64
C ARG A 358 -26.56 21.19 2.32
N LEU A 359 -26.16 21.27 1.05
CA LEU A 359 -25.05 22.14 0.63
C LEU A 359 -25.37 23.62 0.82
N ASP A 360 -26.62 24.04 0.60
CA ASP A 360 -27.04 25.42 0.85
C ASP A 360 -26.99 25.75 2.35
N ARG A 361 -27.54 24.86 3.20
CA ARG A 361 -27.42 24.98 4.66
C ARG A 361 -25.97 24.95 5.16
N LEU A 362 -25.09 24.21 4.50
CA LEU A 362 -23.65 24.22 4.80
C LEU A 362 -23.02 25.58 4.49
N GLN A 363 -23.38 26.19 3.36
CA GLN A 363 -22.92 27.54 3.00
C GLN A 363 -23.40 28.59 4.03
N GLU A 364 -24.68 28.52 4.42
CA GLU A 364 -25.27 29.41 5.44
C GLU A 364 -24.53 29.27 6.78
N LEU A 365 -24.38 28.03 7.27
CA LEU A 365 -23.65 27.75 8.51
C LEU A 365 -22.20 28.27 8.46
N MET A 366 -21.50 28.10 7.34
CA MET A 366 -20.15 28.65 7.19
C MET A 366 -20.13 30.18 7.26
N GLY A 367 -21.15 30.85 6.70
CA GLY A 367 -21.35 32.29 6.86
C GLY A 367 -21.54 32.70 8.32
N ASP A 368 -22.41 32.00 9.05
CA ASP A 368 -22.69 32.23 10.47
C ASP A 368 -21.45 32.03 11.36
N LEU A 369 -20.56 31.11 10.97
CA LEU A 369 -19.28 30.86 11.65
C LEU A 369 -18.18 31.86 11.25
N GLY A 370 -18.49 32.89 10.45
CA GLY A 370 -17.53 33.93 10.05
C GLY A 370 -16.69 33.58 8.81
N HIS A 371 -17.13 32.61 8.01
CA HIS A 371 -16.48 32.17 6.78
C HIS A 371 -17.40 32.32 5.54
N PRO A 372 -17.80 33.55 5.18
CA PRO A 372 -18.65 33.79 4.01
C PRO A 372 -17.93 33.36 2.72
N ASP A 373 -18.70 32.85 1.75
CA ASP A 373 -18.21 32.43 0.42
C ASP A 373 -17.07 31.39 0.43
N ALA A 374 -16.95 30.65 1.54
CA ALA A 374 -15.87 29.69 1.76
C ALA A 374 -16.15 28.27 1.25
N VAL A 375 -17.36 27.98 0.71
CA VAL A 375 -17.71 26.62 0.26
C VAL A 375 -17.67 26.52 -1.26
N VAL A 376 -16.91 25.55 -1.77
CA VAL A 376 -17.01 25.09 -3.16
C VAL A 376 -17.98 23.91 -3.21
N LYS A 377 -19.10 24.08 -3.91
CA LYS A 377 -20.15 23.07 -4.07
C LYS A 377 -19.84 22.20 -5.29
N VAL A 378 -19.80 20.88 -5.10
CA VAL A 378 -19.51 19.89 -6.14
C VAL A 378 -20.64 18.87 -6.18
N THR A 379 -21.35 18.82 -7.30
CA THR A 379 -22.45 17.87 -7.54
C THR A 379 -22.17 16.91 -8.70
N ASP A 380 -21.16 17.19 -9.53
CA ASP A 380 -20.75 16.27 -10.57
C ASP A 380 -20.06 15.04 -9.97
N ALA A 381 -20.50 13.86 -10.43
CA ALA A 381 -20.03 12.60 -9.87
C ALA A 381 -18.57 12.29 -10.23
N ALA A 382 -18.07 12.75 -11.38
CA ALA A 382 -16.68 12.53 -11.79
C ALA A 382 -15.72 13.45 -11.00
N GLU A 383 -16.09 14.71 -10.84
CA GLU A 383 -15.33 15.66 -10.02
C GLU A 383 -15.28 15.21 -8.56
N LEU A 384 -16.41 14.84 -7.96
CA LEU A 384 -16.47 14.31 -6.59
C LEU A 384 -15.55 13.10 -6.40
N ARG A 385 -15.54 12.14 -7.34
CA ARG A 385 -14.63 10.99 -7.30
C ARG A 385 -13.16 11.42 -7.33
N SER A 386 -12.79 12.35 -8.21
CA SER A 386 -11.42 12.82 -8.33
C SER A 386 -10.92 13.52 -7.06
N ILE A 387 -11.77 14.31 -6.38
CA ILE A 387 -11.43 14.96 -5.11
C ILE A 387 -11.21 13.91 -4.01
N TRP A 388 -12.07 12.89 -3.95
CA TRP A 388 -11.90 11.79 -2.99
C TRP A 388 -10.63 10.98 -3.24
N GLU A 389 -10.25 10.74 -4.50
CA GLU A 389 -8.99 10.08 -4.83
C GLU A 389 -7.76 10.84 -4.28
N VAL A 390 -7.79 12.17 -4.27
CA VAL A 390 -6.74 12.99 -3.62
C VAL A 390 -6.74 12.75 -2.11
N ARG A 391 -7.90 12.83 -1.44
CA ARG A 391 -8.02 12.63 0.01
C ARG A 391 -7.59 11.23 0.43
N GLU A 392 -7.98 10.20 -0.32
CA GLU A 392 -7.58 8.80 -0.09
C GLU A 392 -6.06 8.60 -0.31
N ALA A 393 -5.47 9.34 -1.25
CA ALA A 393 -4.02 9.33 -1.49
C ALA A 393 -3.21 10.14 -0.47
N GLY A 394 -3.85 10.88 0.44
CA GLY A 394 -3.22 11.83 1.37
C GLY A 394 -1.98 11.28 2.07
N LEU A 395 -2.08 10.10 2.68
CA LEU A 395 -0.95 9.38 3.28
C LEU A 395 0.26 9.28 2.35
N ASN A 396 0.03 8.85 1.11
CA ASN A 396 1.11 8.60 0.17
C ASN A 396 1.73 9.88 -0.36
N ILE A 397 0.92 10.94 -0.51
CA ILE A 397 1.38 12.27 -0.90
C ILE A 397 2.37 12.79 0.16
N MET A 398 2.05 12.70 1.45
CA MET A 398 2.98 13.10 2.52
C MET A 398 4.25 12.24 2.55
N MET A 399 4.11 10.92 2.32
CA MET A 399 5.27 10.02 2.27
C MET A 399 6.19 10.25 1.05
N SER A 400 5.83 11.15 0.12
CA SER A 400 6.66 11.52 -1.03
C SER A 400 7.80 12.51 -0.70
N MET A 401 7.82 13.07 0.52
CA MET A 401 8.89 13.95 1.00
C MET A 401 10.26 13.29 0.84
N LYS A 402 11.22 13.98 0.22
CA LYS A 402 12.58 13.47 -0.07
C LYS A 402 13.65 13.93 0.94
N SER A 403 13.24 14.18 2.17
CA SER A 403 14.13 14.43 3.31
C SER A 403 14.57 13.14 4.00
N GLU A 404 15.62 13.22 4.83
CA GLU A 404 16.02 12.12 5.72
C GLU A 404 14.96 11.83 6.79
N GLY A 405 14.41 12.87 7.41
CA GLY A 405 13.23 12.76 8.25
C GLY A 405 12.00 12.41 7.41
N LYS A 406 11.15 11.52 7.91
CA LYS A 406 9.90 11.10 7.27
C LYS A 406 8.71 11.33 8.20
N PRO A 407 7.49 11.57 7.68
CA PRO A 407 6.27 11.56 8.50
C PRO A 407 6.00 10.17 9.10
N VAL A 408 6.21 10.02 10.41
CA VAL A 408 6.13 8.72 11.10
C VAL A 408 4.72 8.46 11.66
N SER A 409 4.25 7.21 11.52
CA SER A 409 3.01 6.70 12.12
C SER A 409 3.30 6.20 13.55
N PHE A 410 2.79 6.89 14.57
CA PHE A 410 2.75 6.37 15.93
C PHE A 410 1.65 6.99 16.82
N ILE A 411 1.22 8.22 16.54
CA ILE A 411 0.14 8.96 17.23
C ILE A 411 -1.01 9.36 16.30
N GLU A 412 -0.98 8.92 15.05
CA GLU A 412 -1.88 9.31 13.96
C GLU A 412 -3.28 8.70 14.05
N ASP A 413 -3.67 8.18 15.20
CA ASP A 413 -4.93 7.44 15.36
C ASP A 413 -5.67 7.84 16.64
N CYS A 414 -5.34 9.01 17.17
CA CYS A 414 -5.95 9.53 18.37
C CYS A 414 -7.33 10.12 18.03
N ALA A 415 -8.35 9.69 18.76
CA ALA A 415 -9.70 10.21 18.67
C ALA A 415 -10.09 10.96 19.95
N VAL A 416 -10.59 12.19 19.82
CA VAL A 416 -11.10 13.01 20.94
C VAL A 416 -12.53 13.46 20.64
N PRO A 417 -13.36 13.78 21.65
CA PRO A 417 -14.65 14.43 21.44
C PRO A 417 -14.53 15.72 20.62
N LEU A 418 -15.53 16.02 19.79
CA LEU A 418 -15.47 17.11 18.81
C LEU A 418 -15.35 18.49 19.47
N GLU A 419 -15.95 18.65 20.64
CA GLU A 419 -15.88 19.86 21.47
C GLU A 419 -14.46 20.19 21.94
N HIS A 420 -13.56 19.20 21.97
CA HIS A 420 -12.16 19.35 22.37
C HIS A 420 -11.20 19.30 21.18
N LEU A 421 -11.69 19.13 19.96
CA LEU A 421 -10.86 18.84 18.79
C LEU A 421 -9.87 19.98 18.49
N ALA A 422 -10.34 21.22 18.53
CA ALA A 422 -9.51 22.40 18.28
C ALA A 422 -8.38 22.53 19.32
N ASP A 423 -8.73 22.51 20.61
CA ASP A 423 -7.76 22.66 21.70
C ASP A 423 -6.75 21.49 21.75
N TYR A 424 -7.19 20.27 21.42
CA TYR A 424 -6.30 19.12 21.30
C TYR A 424 -5.26 19.32 20.17
N THR A 425 -5.69 19.77 18.99
CA THR A 425 -4.78 19.99 17.86
C THR A 425 -3.76 21.09 18.10
N GLU A 426 -4.17 22.15 18.79
CA GLU A 426 -3.31 23.27 19.15
C GLU A 426 -2.23 22.83 20.14
N ARG A 427 -2.63 22.21 21.27
CA ARG A 427 -1.69 21.66 22.26
C ARG A 427 -0.74 20.63 21.67
N LEU A 428 -1.22 19.76 20.77
CA LEU A 428 -0.36 18.78 20.12
C LEU A 428 0.62 19.42 19.13
N THR A 429 0.25 20.54 18.50
CA THR A 429 1.18 21.34 17.68
C THR A 429 2.30 21.93 18.55
N GLU A 430 1.99 22.40 19.75
CA GLU A 430 3.00 22.87 20.71
C GLU A 430 3.95 21.76 21.17
N VAL A 431 3.44 20.54 21.38
CA VAL A 431 4.28 19.36 21.68
C VAL A 431 5.30 19.17 20.57
N PHE A 432 4.89 19.20 19.30
CA PHE A 432 5.83 19.06 18.18
C PHE A 432 6.89 20.15 18.16
N ALA A 433 6.47 21.40 18.41
CA ALA A 433 7.40 22.54 18.47
C ALA A 433 8.44 22.38 19.57
N ARG A 434 8.05 21.95 20.79
CA ARG A 434 8.98 21.66 21.90
C ARG A 434 10.00 20.58 21.56
N HIS A 435 9.59 19.59 20.77
CA HIS A 435 10.45 18.50 20.30
C HIS A 435 11.22 18.83 19.00
N GLY A 436 11.11 20.06 18.49
CA GLY A 436 11.82 20.51 17.29
C GLY A 436 11.35 19.85 15.99
N THR A 437 10.11 19.38 15.94
CA THR A 437 9.48 18.79 14.75
C THR A 437 8.17 19.49 14.40
N ARG A 438 7.55 19.08 13.30
CA ARG A 438 6.25 19.58 12.84
C ARG A 438 5.35 18.41 12.49
N GLY A 439 4.07 18.54 12.80
CA GLY A 439 3.04 17.58 12.40
C GLY A 439 2.42 17.95 11.06
N THR A 440 2.11 16.94 10.25
CA THR A 440 1.25 17.06 9.06
C THR A 440 -0.11 16.43 9.35
N TRP A 441 -1.21 17.13 9.03
CA TRP A 441 -2.57 16.76 9.43
C TRP A 441 -3.45 16.35 8.25
N TYR A 442 -4.15 15.23 8.43
CA TYR A 442 -5.21 14.75 7.56
C TYR A 442 -6.11 13.85 8.40
N ALA A 443 -7.43 13.98 8.37
CA ALA A 443 -8.21 13.31 9.41
C ALA A 443 -9.69 13.14 9.10
N HIS A 444 -10.31 12.28 9.89
CA HIS A 444 -11.75 12.12 10.00
C HIS A 444 -12.29 13.13 11.02
N ALA A 445 -12.43 14.39 10.59
CA ALA A 445 -12.89 15.47 11.46
C ALA A 445 -14.30 15.20 12.03
N SER A 446 -15.16 14.50 11.29
CA SER A 446 -16.54 14.17 11.71
C SER A 446 -16.65 13.33 12.99
N VAL A 447 -15.60 12.60 13.34
CA VAL A 447 -15.57 11.68 14.49
C VAL A 447 -14.41 11.97 15.43
N GLY A 448 -13.76 13.12 15.25
CA GLY A 448 -12.65 13.59 16.08
C GLY A 448 -11.40 12.70 16.04
N CYS A 449 -11.29 11.81 15.03
CA CYS A 449 -10.15 10.92 14.85
C CYS A 449 -9.12 11.56 13.92
N LEU A 450 -7.96 11.90 14.47
CA LEU A 450 -6.93 12.68 13.78
C LEU A 450 -5.76 11.83 13.31
N HIS A 451 -5.41 11.95 12.03
CA HIS A 451 -4.10 11.47 11.55
C HIS A 451 -3.10 12.61 11.49
N VAL A 452 -2.12 12.49 12.37
CA VAL A 452 -1.02 13.43 12.53
C VAL A 452 0.30 12.69 12.56
N ARG A 453 1.27 13.17 11.77
CA ARG A 453 2.56 12.53 11.62
C ARG A 453 3.70 13.52 11.82
N PRO A 454 4.47 13.38 12.91
CA PRO A 454 5.72 14.12 13.10
C PRO A 454 6.78 13.70 12.09
N VAL A 455 7.59 14.65 11.63
CA VAL A 455 8.73 14.37 10.74
C VAL A 455 9.95 14.00 11.58
N LEU A 456 10.34 12.72 11.55
CA LEU A 456 11.45 12.16 12.34
C LEU A 456 12.32 11.23 11.48
N ASN A 457 13.61 11.12 11.81
CA ASN A 457 14.55 10.18 11.21
C ASN A 457 14.79 8.99 12.15
N LEU A 458 14.00 7.93 12.01
CA LEU A 458 14.07 6.73 12.86
C LEU A 458 15.36 5.89 12.71
N LYS A 459 16.31 6.33 11.88
CA LYS A 459 17.67 5.79 11.87
C LYS A 459 18.48 6.30 13.07
N LEU A 460 18.09 7.42 13.68
CA LEU A 460 18.77 8.07 14.80
C LEU A 460 18.17 7.66 16.15
N GLU A 461 19.03 7.49 17.16
CA GLU A 461 18.60 7.18 18.53
C GLU A 461 17.78 8.32 19.13
N LYS A 462 18.28 9.54 18.94
CA LYS A 462 17.61 10.77 19.39
C LYS A 462 16.16 10.81 18.93
N ASP A 463 15.92 10.59 17.63
CA ASP A 463 14.57 10.71 17.06
C ASP A 463 13.65 9.55 17.49
N ALA A 464 14.20 8.37 17.78
CA ALA A 464 13.43 7.28 18.39
C ALA A 464 13.02 7.60 19.84
N ALA A 465 13.88 8.27 20.61
CA ALA A 465 13.55 8.78 21.94
C ALA A 465 12.53 9.93 21.87
N THR A 466 12.69 10.87 20.93
CA THR A 466 11.71 11.94 20.67
C THR A 466 10.35 11.37 20.28
N MET A 467 10.30 10.35 19.43
CA MET A 467 9.07 9.65 19.07
C MET A 467 8.32 9.15 20.33
N ARG A 468 9.04 8.49 21.24
CA ARG A 468 8.49 8.00 22.50
C ARG A 468 7.93 9.13 23.37
N ALA A 469 8.69 10.20 23.56
CA ALA A 469 8.29 11.34 24.39
C ALA A 469 7.01 12.01 23.84
N ILE A 470 6.94 12.23 22.52
CA ILE A 470 5.75 12.76 21.85
C ILE A 470 4.55 11.83 22.08
N ALA A 471 4.73 10.51 22.00
CA ALA A 471 3.66 9.55 22.19
C ALA A 471 3.08 9.62 23.62
N GLU A 472 3.96 9.65 24.63
CA GLU A 472 3.55 9.75 26.03
C GLU A 472 2.78 11.04 26.32
N GLU A 473 3.26 12.19 25.84
CA GLU A 473 2.54 13.47 25.97
C GLU A 473 1.20 13.46 25.22
N ALA A 474 1.19 12.95 23.98
CA ALA A 474 -0.03 12.88 23.18
C ALA A 474 -1.09 11.98 23.83
N PHE A 475 -0.72 10.79 24.31
CA PHE A 475 -1.67 9.86 24.94
C PHE A 475 -2.15 10.35 26.31
N ALA A 476 -1.31 11.06 27.08
CA ALA A 476 -1.74 11.74 28.29
C ALA A 476 -2.84 12.78 28.00
N MET A 477 -2.66 13.60 26.96
CA MET A 477 -3.68 14.58 26.54
C MET A 477 -4.95 13.90 26.04
N VAL A 478 -4.85 12.83 25.25
CA VAL A 478 -6.02 12.08 24.78
C VAL A 478 -6.82 11.54 25.96
N LYS A 479 -6.15 11.01 26.98
CA LYS A 479 -6.81 10.56 28.21
C LYS A 479 -7.50 11.71 28.96
N GLU A 480 -6.84 12.87 29.07
CA GLU A 480 -7.42 14.08 29.68
C GLU A 480 -8.72 14.50 28.99
N TYR A 481 -8.73 14.49 27.66
CA TYR A 481 -9.92 14.75 26.84
C TYR A 481 -10.89 13.57 26.73
N LYS A 482 -10.71 12.50 27.53
CA LYS A 482 -11.56 11.30 27.53
C LYS A 482 -11.67 10.62 26.15
N GLY A 483 -10.60 10.74 25.36
CA GLY A 483 -10.48 10.17 24.03
C GLY A 483 -9.91 8.75 24.01
N ALA A 484 -9.64 8.26 22.81
CA ALA A 484 -9.01 6.97 22.54
C ALA A 484 -7.72 7.15 21.72
N HIS A 485 -6.60 6.60 22.19
CA HIS A 485 -5.32 6.60 21.47
C HIS A 485 -5.27 5.68 20.22
N SER A 486 -6.30 4.86 20.05
CA SER A 486 -6.46 3.86 19.00
C SER A 486 -7.90 3.97 18.49
N GLY A 487 -8.08 4.76 17.43
CA GLY A 487 -9.36 5.14 16.84
C GLY A 487 -9.80 4.25 15.69
N GLU A 488 -8.90 3.88 14.77
CA GLU A 488 -9.21 3.04 13.60
C GLU A 488 -8.09 2.08 13.15
N HIS A 489 -6.84 2.30 13.54
CA HIS A 489 -5.68 1.55 13.05
C HIS A 489 -5.36 0.32 13.89
N GLY A 490 -6.05 0.10 15.00
CA GLY A 490 -5.73 -0.93 15.99
C GLY A 490 -4.46 -0.59 16.78
N ASP A 491 -4.10 -1.46 17.71
CA ASP A 491 -3.00 -1.23 18.65
C ASP A 491 -1.64 -1.60 18.09
N GLY A 492 -1.49 -2.85 17.62
CA GLY A 492 -0.22 -3.43 17.21
C GLY A 492 0.91 -3.22 18.22
N LEU A 493 2.14 -3.16 17.74
CA LEU A 493 3.33 -2.88 18.54
C LEU A 493 3.43 -1.40 18.96
N VAL A 494 2.78 -0.50 18.21
CA VAL A 494 2.85 0.95 18.46
C VAL A 494 2.16 1.33 19.78
N ARG A 495 0.97 0.76 20.04
CA ARG A 495 0.07 1.27 21.10
C ARG A 495 -0.15 0.30 22.26
N SER A 496 0.05 -1.01 22.06
CA SER A 496 -0.30 -2.02 23.07
C SER A 496 0.36 -1.79 24.44
N GLU A 497 1.60 -1.28 24.47
CA GLU A 497 2.28 -0.93 25.72
C GLU A 497 1.53 0.14 26.54
N PHE A 498 0.78 1.03 25.88
CA PHE A 498 0.09 2.16 26.50
C PHE A 498 -1.32 1.82 27.00
N HIS A 499 -1.76 0.56 26.88
CA HIS A 499 -3.07 0.14 27.41
C HIS A 499 -3.20 0.37 28.91
N GLY A 500 -2.12 0.24 29.68
CA GLY A 500 -2.11 0.56 31.10
C GLY A 500 -2.39 2.03 31.39
N MET A 501 -1.85 2.94 30.56
CA MET A 501 -2.11 4.38 30.67
C MET A 501 -3.58 4.69 30.37
N MET A 502 -4.14 4.05 29.34
CA MET A 502 -5.45 4.39 28.77
C MET A 502 -6.62 3.72 29.50
N PHE A 503 -6.52 2.43 29.81
CA PHE A 503 -7.61 1.63 30.38
C PHE A 503 -7.38 1.25 31.85
N GLY A 504 -6.18 1.48 32.38
CA GLY A 504 -5.81 1.11 33.74
C GLY A 504 -5.45 -0.37 33.92
N ALA A 505 -4.72 -0.66 35.00
CA ALA A 505 -4.14 -1.98 35.24
C ALA A 505 -5.18 -3.11 35.38
N ARG A 506 -6.39 -2.82 35.89
CA ARG A 506 -7.45 -3.82 36.02
C ARG A 506 -7.94 -4.28 34.65
N THR A 507 -8.19 -3.36 33.72
CA THR A 507 -8.65 -3.69 32.37
C THR A 507 -7.57 -4.45 31.59
N VAL A 508 -6.30 -4.06 31.73
CA VAL A 508 -5.19 -4.80 31.11
C VAL A 508 -5.13 -6.26 31.60
N ARG A 509 -5.29 -6.51 32.91
CA ARG A 509 -5.37 -7.88 33.45
C ARG A 509 -6.55 -8.67 32.88
N LEU A 510 -7.67 -8.02 32.59
CA LEU A 510 -8.81 -8.66 31.93
C LEU A 510 -8.49 -9.00 30.46
N PHE A 511 -7.76 -8.14 29.75
CA PHE A 511 -7.25 -8.50 28.42
C PHE A 511 -6.35 -9.73 28.48
N GLU A 512 -5.45 -9.79 29.46
CA GLU A 512 -4.58 -10.96 29.65
C GLU A 512 -5.38 -12.23 30.01
N GLU A 513 -6.43 -12.11 30.84
CA GLU A 513 -7.33 -13.23 31.16
C GLU A 513 -8.01 -13.76 29.90
N VAL A 514 -8.58 -12.87 29.07
CA VAL A 514 -9.17 -13.26 27.78
C VAL A 514 -8.15 -13.91 26.86
N LYS A 515 -6.94 -13.32 26.74
CA LYS A 515 -5.86 -13.91 25.94
C LYS A 515 -5.53 -15.34 26.41
N ARG A 516 -5.38 -15.56 27.72
CA ARG A 516 -5.10 -16.88 28.29
C ARG A 516 -6.24 -17.87 28.09
N SER A 517 -7.49 -17.42 28.11
CA SER A 517 -8.66 -18.29 27.83
C SER A 517 -8.68 -18.81 26.39
N PHE A 518 -8.24 -17.99 25.43
CA PHE A 518 -8.17 -18.38 24.01
C PHE A 518 -6.89 -19.13 23.65
N ASP A 519 -5.76 -18.70 24.20
CA ASP A 519 -4.43 -19.11 23.78
C ASP A 519 -3.48 -19.22 24.99
N PRO A 520 -3.63 -20.28 25.81
CA PRO A 520 -2.82 -20.48 27.00
C PRO A 520 -1.33 -20.72 26.69
N GLN A 521 -1.00 -21.12 25.45
CA GLN A 521 0.38 -21.34 25.00
C GLN A 521 1.00 -20.10 24.36
N THR A 522 0.24 -19.00 24.21
CA THR A 522 0.70 -17.73 23.64
C THR A 522 1.28 -17.88 22.22
N ILE A 523 0.68 -18.74 21.39
CA ILE A 523 1.11 -18.97 20.00
C ILE A 523 0.45 -18.01 19.00
N MET A 524 -0.69 -17.41 19.32
CA MET A 524 -1.45 -16.53 18.42
C MET A 524 -0.94 -15.09 18.49
N ASN A 525 -0.23 -14.65 17.44
CA ASN A 525 0.35 -13.31 17.23
C ASN A 525 0.86 -12.62 18.52
N PRO A 526 1.84 -13.20 19.22
CA PRO A 526 2.27 -12.72 20.54
C PRO A 526 2.89 -11.32 20.51
N GLY A 527 2.80 -10.63 21.66
CA GLY A 527 3.35 -9.30 21.90
C GLY A 527 2.51 -8.15 21.35
N LYS A 528 1.22 -8.38 21.07
CA LYS A 528 0.23 -7.35 20.69
C LYS A 528 -0.99 -7.50 21.58
N ILE A 529 -1.68 -6.39 21.83
CA ILE A 529 -2.75 -6.19 22.82
C ILE A 529 -2.29 -6.40 24.27
N VAL A 530 -1.59 -7.49 24.56
CA VAL A 530 -0.99 -7.82 25.86
C VAL A 530 0.47 -8.21 25.69
N ASP A 531 1.25 -8.10 26.76
CA ASP A 531 2.67 -8.46 26.80
C ASP A 531 3.52 -7.82 25.69
N SER A 532 3.17 -6.58 25.33
CA SER A 532 3.83 -5.85 24.25
C SER A 532 5.27 -5.47 24.61
N PRO A 533 6.23 -5.55 23.67
CA PRO A 533 7.51 -4.90 23.82
C PRO A 533 7.33 -3.38 23.87
N ARG A 534 8.42 -2.66 24.19
CA ARG A 534 8.42 -1.20 24.17
C ARG A 534 8.21 -0.68 22.75
N MET A 535 7.39 0.37 22.59
CA MET A 535 7.11 0.96 21.27
C MET A 535 8.39 1.36 20.53
N ASN A 536 9.41 1.81 21.27
CA ASN A 536 10.68 2.31 20.76
C ASN A 536 11.82 1.29 20.92
N ASP A 537 11.52 0.01 21.08
CA ASP A 537 12.53 -1.04 20.96
C ASP A 537 13.08 -1.03 19.52
N ARG A 538 14.24 -0.38 19.38
CA ARG A 538 14.89 -0.16 18.08
C ARG A 538 15.32 -1.45 17.41
N THR A 539 15.46 -2.55 18.14
CA THR A 539 15.78 -3.85 17.52
C THR A 539 14.65 -4.35 16.62
N LEU A 540 13.43 -3.85 16.83
CA LEU A 540 12.26 -4.16 16.03
C LEU A 540 12.05 -3.17 14.87
N PHE A 541 12.81 -2.07 14.79
CA PHE A 541 12.62 -1.06 13.75
C PHE A 541 13.08 -1.55 12.37
N ARG A 542 12.42 -1.03 11.33
CA ARG A 542 12.82 -1.19 9.93
C ARG A 542 14.26 -0.75 9.67
N TYR A 543 14.72 0.23 10.44
CA TYR A 543 16.08 0.73 10.47
C TYR A 543 16.68 0.48 11.87
N MET A 544 16.92 -0.80 12.17
CA MET A 544 17.52 -1.24 13.44
C MET A 544 18.94 -0.68 13.66
N PRO A 545 19.46 -0.68 14.90
CA PRO A 545 20.85 -0.30 15.16
C PRO A 545 21.84 -1.07 14.27
N GLY A 546 22.80 -0.36 13.69
CA GLY A 546 23.75 -0.93 12.72
C GLY A 546 23.24 -0.99 11.28
N TYR A 547 22.00 -0.57 10.99
CA TYR A 547 21.52 -0.41 9.61
C TYR A 547 22.40 0.59 8.86
N ALA A 548 23.08 0.12 7.82
CA ALA A 548 23.92 0.93 6.95
C ALA A 548 23.86 0.40 5.52
N VAL A 549 23.92 1.31 4.55
CA VAL A 549 24.15 0.99 3.14
C VAL A 549 25.59 1.40 2.83
N LYS A 550 26.36 0.48 2.24
CA LYS A 550 27.73 0.79 1.82
C LYS A 550 27.71 1.86 0.75
N ASP A 551 28.63 2.81 0.82
CA ASP A 551 28.75 3.84 -0.21
C ASP A 551 29.44 3.29 -1.46
N PHE A 552 28.89 3.61 -2.62
CA PHE A 552 29.44 3.26 -3.93
C PHE A 552 28.89 4.21 -4.99
N LYS A 553 29.56 4.32 -6.14
CA LYS A 553 29.08 5.16 -7.24
C LYS A 553 28.00 4.40 -8.04
N PRO A 554 26.71 4.80 -8.00
CA PRO A 554 25.70 4.22 -8.87
C PRO A 554 25.97 4.57 -10.34
N ALA A 555 25.43 3.77 -11.26
CA ALA A 555 25.60 4.00 -12.69
C ALA A 555 24.71 5.14 -13.22
N LEU A 556 23.58 5.38 -12.55
CA LEU A 556 22.68 6.49 -12.81
C LEU A 556 22.73 7.49 -11.66
N GLU A 557 22.43 8.75 -11.97
CA GLU A 557 22.32 9.80 -10.95
C GLU A 557 21.00 9.68 -10.16
N TRP A 558 20.94 10.09 -8.91
CA TRP A 558 19.70 10.08 -8.11
C TRP A 558 19.41 11.45 -7.49
N PRO A 559 19.19 12.48 -8.33
CA PRO A 559 19.07 13.85 -7.85
C PRO A 559 17.84 14.03 -6.93
N GLY A 560 18.05 14.79 -5.85
CA GLY A 560 17.03 15.12 -4.87
C GLY A 560 16.69 14.00 -3.88
N TYR A 561 17.45 12.90 -3.85
CA TYR A 561 17.35 11.88 -2.81
C TYR A 561 18.57 11.94 -1.87
N SER A 562 18.35 11.73 -0.58
CA SER A 562 19.40 11.69 0.45
C SER A 562 19.98 10.28 0.65
N GLY A 563 21.05 10.18 1.44
CA GLY A 563 21.66 8.93 1.84
C GLY A 563 22.80 8.44 0.93
N ALA A 564 23.37 7.29 1.30
CA ALA A 564 24.52 6.69 0.63
C ALA A 564 24.24 6.31 -0.83
N ALA A 565 25.32 6.00 -1.55
CA ALA A 565 25.33 5.69 -2.98
C ALA A 565 24.70 6.82 -3.81
N SER A 566 25.12 8.06 -3.53
CA SER A 566 24.69 9.28 -4.22
C SER A 566 23.16 9.42 -4.34
N GLY A 567 22.42 9.09 -3.28
CA GLY A 567 20.96 9.18 -3.20
C GLY A 567 20.18 7.91 -3.57
N LEU A 568 20.84 6.84 -4.07
CA LEU A 568 20.16 5.57 -4.36
C LEU A 568 19.54 4.95 -3.10
N GLN A 569 20.21 5.06 -1.95
CA GLN A 569 19.66 4.60 -0.68
C GLN A 569 18.30 5.25 -0.40
N GLY A 570 18.23 6.58 -0.38
CA GLY A 570 16.99 7.31 -0.10
C GLY A 570 15.90 7.01 -1.12
N ALA A 571 16.25 6.81 -2.40
CA ALA A 571 15.31 6.45 -3.45
C ALA A 571 14.64 5.09 -3.19
N VAL A 572 15.42 4.08 -2.79
CA VAL A 572 14.91 2.73 -2.48
C VAL A 572 14.06 2.73 -1.20
N GLU A 573 14.42 3.56 -0.23
CA GLU A 573 13.71 3.72 1.05
C GLU A 573 12.37 4.47 0.93
N MET A 574 12.04 5.08 -0.22
CA MET A 574 10.76 5.75 -0.46
C MET A 574 9.53 4.82 -0.42
N CYS A 575 9.72 3.50 -0.51
CA CYS A 575 8.60 2.58 -0.36
C CYS A 575 8.12 2.54 1.09
N ASN A 576 6.92 3.06 1.34
CA ASN A 576 6.26 3.08 2.66
C ASN A 576 5.47 1.78 2.98
N ASN A 577 5.64 0.72 2.19
CA ASN A 577 5.04 -0.61 2.40
C ASN A 577 3.51 -0.75 2.43
N ASN A 578 2.74 0.30 2.17
CA ASN A 578 1.28 0.26 2.27
C ASN A 578 0.55 -0.56 1.18
N GLY A 579 1.31 -1.15 0.24
CA GLY A 579 0.78 -2.02 -0.78
C GLY A 579 -0.07 -1.35 -1.85
N ALA A 580 0.05 -0.04 -2.12
CA ALA A 580 -0.69 0.63 -3.20
C ALA A 580 -0.52 -0.07 -4.58
N CYS A 581 0.60 -0.77 -4.79
CA CYS A 581 0.87 -1.59 -5.97
C CYS A 581 0.15 -2.95 -6.01
N ARG A 582 -0.68 -3.29 -5.00
CA ARG A 582 -1.50 -4.53 -4.92
C ARG A 582 -2.90 -4.38 -5.53
N LYS A 583 -3.14 -3.31 -6.27
CA LYS A 583 -4.43 -3.01 -6.89
C LYS A 583 -4.67 -3.83 -8.18
N PHE A 584 -5.93 -4.11 -8.47
CA PHE A 584 -6.41 -4.85 -9.65
C PHE A 584 -7.14 -3.95 -10.66
N ASP A 585 -6.94 -2.64 -10.56
CA ASP A 585 -7.54 -1.67 -11.48
C ASP A 585 -6.91 -1.72 -12.89
N ALA A 586 -7.48 -0.91 -13.79
CA ALA A 586 -7.02 -0.76 -15.16
C ALA A 586 -5.70 0.05 -15.30
N GLY A 587 -5.08 0.48 -14.20
CA GLY A 587 -3.80 1.20 -14.23
C GLY A 587 -2.66 0.38 -14.82
N VAL A 588 -1.49 0.99 -15.00
CA VAL A 588 -0.28 0.31 -15.46
C VAL A 588 0.41 -0.41 -14.30
N MET A 589 0.41 0.12 -13.09
CA MET A 589 1.11 -0.44 -11.92
C MET A 589 0.26 -1.48 -11.16
N CYS A 590 0.66 -2.74 -10.96
CA CYS A 590 1.76 -3.53 -11.51
C CYS A 590 1.17 -4.70 -12.31
N PRO A 591 1.48 -4.89 -13.60
CA PRO A 591 0.81 -5.91 -14.40
C PRO A 591 1.19 -7.32 -13.96
N SER A 592 2.45 -7.55 -13.58
CA SER A 592 2.93 -8.85 -13.13
C SER A 592 2.17 -9.36 -11.91
N PHE A 593 1.98 -8.52 -10.89
CA PHE A 593 1.22 -8.90 -9.70
C PHE A 593 -0.26 -9.18 -9.99
N ARG A 594 -0.89 -8.45 -10.91
CA ARG A 594 -2.29 -8.72 -11.29
C ARG A 594 -2.47 -10.13 -11.84
N VAL A 595 -1.44 -10.67 -12.50
CA VAL A 595 -1.40 -12.03 -13.01
C VAL A 595 -0.98 -13.03 -11.93
N THR A 596 0.15 -12.81 -11.28
CA THR A 596 0.77 -13.83 -10.40
C THR A 596 0.27 -13.79 -8.97
N ARG A 597 -0.17 -12.62 -8.51
CA ARG A 597 -0.52 -12.29 -7.12
C ARG A 597 0.59 -12.57 -6.10
N ASN A 598 1.83 -12.67 -6.57
CA ASN A 598 2.99 -12.88 -5.71
C ASN A 598 3.52 -11.55 -5.20
N GLU A 599 3.80 -11.46 -3.91
CA GLU A 599 4.42 -10.28 -3.28
C GLU A 599 5.75 -9.87 -3.96
N ARG A 600 6.50 -10.84 -4.50
CA ARG A 600 7.73 -10.61 -5.27
C ARG A 600 7.53 -9.80 -6.55
N ASP A 601 6.35 -9.88 -7.16
CA ASP A 601 6.09 -9.40 -8.52
C ASP A 601 5.47 -7.98 -8.60
N LEU A 602 5.38 -7.29 -7.46
CA LEU A 602 4.93 -5.91 -7.34
C LEU A 602 6.06 -4.96 -6.90
N THR A 603 5.81 -3.65 -6.93
CA THR A 603 6.79 -2.63 -6.55
C THR A 603 7.27 -2.77 -5.10
N ARG A 604 6.38 -2.96 -4.12
CA ARG A 604 6.74 -3.07 -2.68
C ARG A 604 7.73 -4.21 -2.41
N GLY A 605 7.43 -5.44 -2.83
CA GLY A 605 8.30 -6.59 -2.70
C GLY A 605 9.65 -6.39 -3.37
N ARG A 606 9.69 -5.80 -4.57
CA ARG A 606 10.96 -5.47 -5.25
C ARG A 606 11.77 -4.41 -4.51
N ALA A 607 11.12 -3.35 -4.02
CA ALA A 607 11.78 -2.29 -3.27
C ALA A 607 12.32 -2.80 -1.93
N ASN A 608 11.58 -3.66 -1.21
CA ASN A 608 12.08 -4.25 0.03
C ASN A 608 13.23 -5.23 -0.20
N SER A 609 13.15 -6.10 -1.22
CA SER A 609 14.27 -6.97 -1.57
C SER A 609 15.53 -6.14 -1.90
N LEU A 610 15.38 -5.05 -2.67
CA LEU A 610 16.49 -4.17 -3.00
C LEU A 610 17.05 -3.45 -1.77
N ARG A 611 16.20 -2.92 -0.88
CA ARG A 611 16.65 -2.27 0.36
C ARG A 611 17.47 -3.23 1.22
N LEU A 612 16.96 -4.44 1.44
CA LEU A 612 17.61 -5.46 2.25
C LEU A 612 18.94 -5.91 1.63
N ALA A 613 19.01 -6.01 0.30
CA ALA A 613 20.25 -6.31 -0.41
C ALA A 613 21.28 -5.17 -0.27
N LEU A 614 20.87 -3.91 -0.48
CA LEU A 614 21.75 -2.74 -0.36
C LEU A 614 22.26 -2.54 1.08
N SER A 615 21.45 -2.85 2.08
CA SER A 615 21.85 -2.79 3.49
C SER A 615 22.62 -4.04 3.97
N GLY A 616 22.94 -4.99 3.07
CA GLY A 616 23.65 -6.23 3.41
C GLY A 616 22.86 -7.27 4.21
N GLN A 617 21.57 -7.04 4.48
CA GLN A 617 20.73 -7.96 5.27
C GLN A 617 20.41 -9.27 4.55
N LEU A 618 20.60 -9.33 3.23
CA LEU A 618 20.48 -10.55 2.41
C LEU A 618 21.86 -11.15 2.03
N GLY A 619 22.94 -10.65 2.63
CA GLY A 619 24.31 -11.01 2.31
C GLY A 619 24.97 -10.05 1.30
N PRO A 620 26.32 -10.09 1.20
CA PRO A 620 27.10 -9.10 0.45
C PRO A 620 26.89 -9.13 -1.07
N GLU A 621 26.56 -10.29 -1.64
CA GLU A 621 26.36 -10.45 -3.09
C GLU A 621 24.88 -10.35 -3.53
N ALA A 622 23.96 -10.08 -2.59
CA ALA A 622 22.53 -10.12 -2.82
C ALA A 622 22.06 -9.19 -3.94
N LEU A 623 22.74 -8.07 -4.16
CA LEU A 623 22.39 -7.13 -5.23
C LEU A 623 22.51 -7.76 -6.62
N SER A 624 23.49 -8.64 -6.84
CA SER A 624 23.75 -9.30 -8.13
C SER A 624 23.30 -10.76 -8.20
N SER A 625 22.67 -11.28 -7.14
CA SER A 625 22.30 -12.69 -7.01
C SER A 625 21.19 -13.12 -7.97
N ASP A 626 21.04 -14.44 -8.14
CA ASP A 626 19.96 -15.02 -8.94
C ASP A 626 18.58 -14.76 -8.31
N ASP A 627 18.46 -14.75 -6.98
CA ASP A 627 17.22 -14.41 -6.27
C ASP A 627 16.76 -12.96 -6.52
N MET A 628 17.71 -12.03 -6.62
CA MET A 628 17.42 -10.64 -7.00
C MET A 628 16.95 -10.57 -8.45
N MET A 629 17.58 -11.32 -9.36
CA MET A 629 17.14 -11.37 -10.74
C MET A 629 15.77 -11.99 -10.89
N GLU A 630 15.47 -13.06 -10.15
CA GLU A 630 14.15 -13.67 -10.14
C GLU A 630 13.10 -12.68 -9.57
N THR A 631 13.48 -11.85 -8.60
CA THR A 631 12.63 -10.75 -8.07
C THR A 631 12.29 -9.69 -9.13
N LEU A 632 13.24 -9.37 -10.02
CA LEU A 632 13.08 -8.34 -11.05
C LEU A 632 12.70 -8.88 -12.43
N LYS A 633 12.61 -10.20 -12.58
CA LYS A 633 12.40 -10.91 -13.85
C LYS A 633 11.15 -10.43 -14.58
N LEU A 634 10.02 -10.36 -13.86
CA LEU A 634 8.75 -9.93 -14.43
C LEU A 634 8.57 -8.40 -14.47
N CYS A 635 9.56 -7.62 -14.00
CA CYS A 635 9.52 -6.17 -14.11
C CYS A 635 9.80 -5.74 -15.56
N VAL A 636 8.75 -5.35 -16.29
CA VAL A 636 8.84 -4.85 -17.68
C VAL A 636 9.40 -3.43 -17.79
N SER A 637 9.75 -2.79 -16.67
CA SER A 637 10.35 -1.45 -16.62
C SER A 637 9.51 -0.37 -17.33
N CYS A 638 8.17 -0.48 -17.23
CA CYS A 638 7.19 0.42 -17.86
C CYS A 638 7.08 1.80 -17.21
N LYS A 639 7.74 2.02 -16.06
CA LYS A 639 7.62 3.24 -15.22
C LYS A 639 6.20 3.52 -14.70
N GLY A 640 5.27 2.56 -14.76
CA GLY A 640 3.96 2.69 -14.11
C GLY A 640 4.08 3.00 -12.63
N CYS A 641 5.02 2.36 -11.93
CA CYS A 641 5.34 2.68 -10.54
C CYS A 641 5.80 4.11 -10.29
N LYS A 642 6.49 4.75 -11.23
CA LYS A 642 6.92 6.14 -11.10
C LYS A 642 5.73 7.10 -11.17
N ARG A 643 4.74 6.79 -12.00
CA ARG A 643 3.58 7.65 -12.30
C ARG A 643 2.39 7.41 -11.38
N GLU A 644 2.14 6.15 -11.02
CA GLU A 644 0.94 5.73 -10.29
C GLU A 644 1.21 5.35 -8.83
N CYS A 645 2.46 5.12 -8.43
CA CYS A 645 2.76 5.02 -7.00
C CYS A 645 2.75 6.44 -6.44
N PRO A 646 1.94 6.76 -5.43
CA PRO A 646 1.87 8.14 -4.99
C PRO A 646 3.12 8.57 -4.19
N THR A 647 4.02 7.65 -3.82
CA THR A 647 5.38 7.99 -3.33
C THR A 647 6.44 8.10 -4.44
N GLY A 648 6.08 7.82 -5.71
CA GLY A 648 6.93 8.06 -6.88
C GLY A 648 8.07 7.06 -7.10
N VAL A 649 7.96 5.82 -6.63
CA VAL A 649 9.01 4.79 -6.76
C VAL A 649 9.37 4.49 -8.22
N ASP A 650 10.62 4.75 -8.63
CA ASP A 650 11.12 4.47 -9.98
C ASP A 650 11.82 3.09 -10.06
N MET A 651 11.03 2.01 -9.97
CA MET A 651 11.55 0.64 -10.02
C MET A 651 12.23 0.32 -11.36
N ALA A 652 11.86 1.01 -12.44
CA ALA A 652 12.50 0.85 -13.75
C ALA A 652 13.95 1.35 -13.71
N ARG A 653 14.20 2.50 -13.06
CA ARG A 653 15.54 3.04 -12.85
C ARG A 653 16.35 2.17 -11.88
N MET A 654 15.73 1.73 -10.77
CA MET A 654 16.37 0.86 -9.79
C MET A 654 16.81 -0.49 -10.40
N LYS A 655 15.98 -1.07 -11.28
CA LYS A 655 16.33 -2.32 -11.98
C LYS A 655 17.59 -2.17 -12.84
N ILE A 656 17.85 -0.99 -13.42
CA ILE A 656 19.06 -0.76 -14.22
C ILE A 656 20.31 -0.86 -13.33
N GLU A 657 20.29 -0.31 -12.11
CA GLU A 657 21.42 -0.43 -11.17
C GLU A 657 21.72 -1.90 -10.85
N VAL A 658 20.67 -2.70 -10.62
CA VAL A 658 20.82 -4.14 -10.39
C VAL A 658 21.41 -4.86 -11.60
N LEU A 659 20.95 -4.51 -12.81
CA LEU A 659 21.50 -5.08 -14.05
C LEU A 659 22.96 -4.68 -14.26
N VAL A 660 23.36 -3.46 -13.93
CA VAL A 660 24.76 -3.02 -13.97
C VAL A 660 25.60 -3.82 -12.99
N ALA A 661 25.16 -3.90 -11.73
CA ALA A 661 25.86 -4.65 -10.69
C ALA A 661 26.04 -6.13 -11.09
N ARG A 662 24.99 -6.73 -11.65
CA ARG A 662 25.05 -8.11 -12.15
C ARG A 662 25.95 -8.27 -13.38
N ALA A 663 25.89 -7.34 -14.33
CA ALA A 663 26.75 -7.40 -15.50
C ALA A 663 28.24 -7.28 -15.11
N ALA A 664 28.55 -6.49 -14.08
CA ALA A 664 29.90 -6.36 -13.55
C ALA A 664 30.42 -7.65 -12.89
N THR A 665 29.56 -8.43 -12.21
CA THR A 665 29.98 -9.64 -11.48
C THR A 665 29.81 -10.94 -12.26
N ARG A 666 28.79 -11.04 -13.12
CA ARG A 666 28.40 -12.27 -13.85
C ARG A 666 28.51 -12.13 -15.38
N GLY A 667 28.81 -10.94 -15.89
CA GLY A 667 28.74 -10.64 -17.31
C GLY A 667 27.31 -10.56 -17.84
N ILE A 668 27.18 -10.37 -19.15
CA ILE A 668 25.89 -10.33 -19.86
C ILE A 668 25.64 -11.64 -20.59
N SER A 669 24.42 -12.16 -20.48
CA SER A 669 24.03 -13.42 -21.14
C SER A 669 24.00 -13.28 -22.67
N LEU A 670 24.05 -14.41 -23.40
CA LEU A 670 23.91 -14.37 -24.86
C LEU A 670 22.57 -13.74 -25.27
N LYS A 671 21.49 -14.07 -24.56
CA LYS A 671 20.17 -13.45 -24.76
C LYS A 671 20.23 -11.93 -24.65
N ASP A 672 20.84 -11.43 -23.58
CA ASP A 672 20.94 -9.99 -23.34
C ASP A 672 21.83 -9.32 -24.39
N LYS A 673 22.91 -9.97 -24.85
CA LYS A 673 23.73 -9.50 -25.96
C LYS A 673 22.93 -9.38 -27.25
N LEU A 674 22.17 -10.41 -27.62
CA LEU A 674 21.31 -10.41 -28.81
C LEU A 674 20.30 -9.25 -28.73
N ILE A 675 19.63 -9.05 -27.59
CA ILE A 675 18.66 -7.96 -27.44
C ILE A 675 19.36 -6.59 -27.43
N ALA A 676 20.42 -6.41 -26.63
CA ALA A 676 21.08 -5.13 -26.42
C ALA A 676 21.66 -4.55 -27.71
N TYR A 677 22.37 -5.39 -28.47
CA TYR A 677 23.07 -5.00 -29.69
C TYR A 677 22.20 -5.14 -30.96
N LEU A 678 20.92 -5.51 -30.82
CA LEU A 678 19.94 -5.57 -31.91
C LEU A 678 20.01 -4.35 -32.84
N PRO A 679 20.05 -3.09 -32.37
CA PRO A 679 20.11 -1.94 -33.26
C PRO A 679 21.34 -1.89 -34.17
N ARG A 680 22.44 -2.57 -33.79
CA ARG A 680 23.68 -2.60 -34.58
C ARG A 680 23.63 -3.65 -35.68
N TYR A 681 23.03 -4.81 -35.43
CA TYR A 681 23.01 -5.90 -36.40
C TYR A 681 21.70 -6.04 -37.18
N ALA A 682 20.60 -5.41 -36.73
CA ALA A 682 19.30 -5.46 -37.41
C ALA A 682 19.31 -5.06 -38.90
N PRO A 683 20.09 -4.05 -39.34
CA PRO A 683 20.23 -3.72 -40.77
C PRO A 683 20.72 -4.90 -41.62
N TYR A 684 21.49 -5.80 -41.03
CA TYR A 684 22.06 -6.97 -41.71
C TYR A 684 21.18 -8.21 -41.49
N ALA A 685 20.70 -8.44 -40.26
CA ALA A 685 19.91 -9.62 -39.90
C ALA A 685 18.56 -9.71 -40.63
N ARG A 686 17.97 -8.56 -41.02
CA ARG A 686 16.75 -8.56 -41.87
C ARG A 686 16.92 -9.33 -43.18
N HIS A 687 18.13 -9.41 -43.73
CA HIS A 687 18.40 -10.15 -44.96
C HIS A 687 18.36 -11.67 -44.73
N LEU A 688 18.51 -12.11 -43.48
CA LEU A 688 18.39 -13.50 -43.06
C LEU A 688 16.98 -13.85 -42.56
N ALA A 689 15.99 -12.96 -42.73
CA ALA A 689 14.61 -13.14 -42.26
C ALA A 689 14.02 -14.53 -42.55
N PRO A 690 14.16 -15.12 -43.77
CA PRO A 690 13.61 -16.45 -44.05
C PRO A 690 14.22 -17.53 -43.16
N LEU A 691 15.53 -17.49 -42.93
CA LEU A 691 16.24 -18.44 -42.08
C LEU A 691 15.86 -18.26 -40.61
N LEU A 692 15.77 -17.02 -40.14
CA LEU A 692 15.40 -16.73 -38.75
C LEU A 692 13.94 -17.17 -38.45
N SER A 693 13.06 -17.14 -39.45
CA SER A 693 11.68 -17.61 -39.32
C SER A 693 11.56 -19.14 -39.19
N LEU A 694 12.58 -19.91 -39.61
CA LEU A 694 12.57 -21.37 -39.51
C LEU A 694 12.45 -21.85 -38.05
N ARG A 695 12.95 -21.07 -37.08
CA ARG A 695 12.81 -21.37 -35.65
C ARG A 695 11.36 -21.71 -35.28
N ASP A 696 10.44 -20.88 -35.77
CA ASP A 696 9.02 -20.96 -35.41
C ASP A 696 8.22 -21.82 -36.40
N ALA A 697 8.78 -22.10 -37.59
CA ALA A 697 8.16 -22.93 -38.61
C ALA A 697 8.48 -24.43 -38.45
N ILE A 698 9.68 -24.79 -37.97
CA ILE A 698 10.12 -26.19 -37.82
C ILE A 698 9.76 -26.68 -36.40
N PRO A 699 8.91 -27.72 -36.27
CA PRO A 699 8.57 -28.29 -34.97
C PRO A 699 9.81 -28.70 -34.16
N GLY A 700 9.88 -28.27 -32.90
CA GLY A 700 10.98 -28.62 -31.99
C GLY A 700 12.23 -27.74 -32.09
N LEU A 701 12.44 -27.00 -33.19
CA LEU A 701 13.62 -26.13 -33.34
C LEU A 701 13.65 -25.00 -32.31
N ALA A 702 12.50 -24.39 -32.01
CA ALA A 702 12.38 -23.41 -30.94
C ALA A 702 12.82 -23.96 -29.56
N ARG A 703 12.50 -25.22 -29.25
CA ARG A 703 12.91 -25.90 -27.99
C ARG A 703 14.40 -26.17 -27.94
N LEU A 704 15.00 -26.55 -29.08
CA LEU A 704 16.45 -26.75 -29.19
C LEU A 704 17.20 -25.43 -28.96
N LEU A 705 16.74 -24.34 -29.60
CA LEU A 705 17.38 -23.03 -29.53
C LEU A 705 17.12 -22.29 -28.22
N GLU A 706 16.06 -22.62 -27.46
CA GLU A 706 15.76 -21.97 -26.18
C GLU A 706 16.92 -22.10 -25.18
N LYS A 707 17.54 -23.28 -25.06
CA LYS A 707 18.67 -23.49 -24.14
C LYS A 707 19.88 -22.64 -24.51
N ALA A 708 20.18 -22.50 -25.81
CA ALA A 708 21.32 -21.73 -26.29
C ALA A 708 21.07 -20.22 -26.24
N THR A 709 19.88 -19.76 -26.64
CA THR A 709 19.57 -18.34 -26.86
C THR A 709 18.81 -17.67 -25.71
N GLY A 710 18.19 -18.46 -24.82
CA GLY A 710 17.34 -17.97 -23.74
C GLY A 710 15.97 -17.41 -24.16
N PHE A 711 15.59 -17.53 -25.44
CA PHE A 711 14.26 -17.16 -25.93
C PHE A 711 13.29 -18.33 -25.80
N ALA A 712 12.18 -18.10 -25.07
CA ALA A 712 11.20 -19.13 -24.75
C ALA A 712 10.62 -19.79 -26.00
N ALA A 713 10.60 -21.13 -26.06
CA ALA A 713 9.99 -21.86 -27.17
C ALA A 713 8.46 -21.71 -27.20
N ALA A 714 7.85 -21.40 -26.04
CA ALA A 714 6.42 -21.17 -25.91
C ALA A 714 5.94 -19.84 -26.53
N ARG A 715 6.84 -19.04 -27.12
CA ARG A 715 6.47 -17.81 -27.83
C ARG A 715 7.16 -17.70 -29.19
N PRO A 716 6.42 -17.26 -30.23
CA PRO A 716 7.04 -16.89 -31.49
C PRO A 716 7.95 -15.67 -31.28
N LEU A 717 9.02 -15.59 -32.06
CA LEU A 717 9.85 -14.38 -32.12
C LEU A 717 9.19 -13.33 -33.03
N PRO A 718 9.53 -12.04 -32.86
CA PRO A 718 9.14 -11.01 -33.81
C PRO A 718 9.57 -11.38 -35.23
N ARG A 719 8.67 -11.20 -36.19
CA ARG A 719 8.94 -11.50 -37.61
C ARG A 719 9.70 -10.33 -38.22
N TRP A 720 10.83 -10.64 -38.85
CA TRP A 720 11.63 -9.64 -39.56
C TRP A 720 10.91 -9.19 -40.83
N SER A 721 10.77 -7.87 -41.02
CA SER A 721 10.27 -7.30 -42.26
C SER A 721 11.33 -7.34 -43.36
N ARG A 722 10.93 -7.80 -44.54
CA ARG A 722 11.71 -7.72 -45.78
C ARG A 722 11.77 -6.30 -46.34
N ALA A 723 10.82 -5.46 -45.97
CA ALA A 723 10.72 -4.05 -46.33
C ALA A 723 10.69 -3.21 -45.05
N PRO A 724 11.86 -3.00 -44.40
CA PRO A 724 11.91 -2.18 -43.19
C PRO A 724 11.55 -0.73 -43.52
N PHE A 725 11.06 -0.01 -42.51
CA PHE A 725 10.71 1.40 -42.68
C PHE A 725 11.94 2.20 -43.16
N SER A 726 11.79 2.93 -44.27
CA SER A 726 12.85 3.72 -44.89
C SER A 726 12.27 5.05 -45.37
N VAL A 727 13.00 6.13 -45.16
CA VAL A 727 12.59 7.50 -45.55
C VAL A 727 12.53 7.68 -47.08
N GLY A 728 13.21 6.81 -47.83
CA GLY A 728 13.38 6.90 -49.29
C GLY A 728 12.24 6.37 -50.16
N ASP A 729 11.12 5.93 -49.59
CA ASP A 729 9.95 5.41 -50.32
C ASP A 729 8.97 6.52 -50.79
N GLY A 730 9.43 7.77 -50.82
CA GLY A 730 8.67 8.94 -51.29
C GLY A 730 7.71 9.52 -50.23
N ARG A 731 7.81 9.08 -48.97
CA ARG A 731 6.83 9.41 -47.90
C ARG A 731 7.39 10.15 -46.68
N GLY A 732 8.56 10.79 -46.79
CA GLY A 732 9.07 11.76 -45.81
C GLY A 732 10.11 12.70 -46.44
N ARG A 733 10.19 13.97 -45.98
CA ARG A 733 11.28 14.88 -46.40
C ARG A 733 12.54 14.58 -45.60
N LYS A 734 13.70 14.57 -46.24
CA LYS A 734 15.00 14.45 -45.54
C LYS A 734 15.26 15.68 -44.68
N LEU A 735 15.94 15.50 -43.55
CA LEU A 735 16.32 16.62 -42.68
C LEU A 735 17.16 17.67 -43.42
N ALA A 736 18.10 17.24 -44.26
CA ALA A 736 18.93 18.12 -45.08
C ALA A 736 18.12 18.91 -46.12
N GLU A 737 17.01 18.36 -46.63
CA GLU A 737 16.09 19.03 -47.56
C GLU A 737 15.06 19.92 -46.84
N ALA A 738 14.80 19.68 -45.55
CA ALA A 738 13.91 20.50 -44.72
C ALA A 738 14.61 21.73 -44.12
N ALA A 739 15.94 21.70 -44.01
CA ALA A 739 16.75 22.81 -43.49
C ALA A 739 16.88 24.01 -44.46
N SER A 740 16.48 23.86 -45.72
CA SER A 740 16.51 24.92 -46.75
C SER A 740 15.23 25.75 -46.85
N LEU A 741 14.26 25.55 -45.96
CA LEU A 741 13.05 26.36 -45.88
C LEU A 741 13.20 27.42 -44.76
N PRO A 742 12.79 28.68 -45.00
CA PRO A 742 12.92 29.75 -44.02
C PRO A 742 12.14 29.39 -42.75
N TYR A 743 12.87 29.31 -41.63
CA TYR A 743 12.36 28.89 -40.34
C TYR A 743 11.44 29.96 -39.72
N SER A 744 10.24 29.56 -39.33
CA SER A 744 9.42 30.27 -38.34
C SER A 744 8.86 29.27 -37.33
N VAL A 745 9.41 29.24 -36.12
CA VAL A 745 8.87 28.48 -34.98
C VAL A 745 8.40 29.48 -33.92
N PHE A 746 7.08 29.65 -33.88
CA PHE A 746 6.18 29.93 -32.76
C PHE A 746 6.67 30.79 -31.57
N LEU A 747 6.51 32.10 -31.73
CA LEU A 747 5.71 32.97 -30.85
C LEU A 747 4.93 33.93 -31.74
N VAL A 748 3.87 33.47 -32.40
CA VAL A 748 2.94 34.36 -33.12
C VAL A 748 1.53 33.82 -32.97
N ASP A 749 0.63 34.64 -32.43
CA ASP A 749 -0.82 34.42 -32.29
C ASP A 749 -1.59 34.27 -33.63
N ARG A 750 -0.90 34.05 -34.75
CA ARG A 750 -1.53 33.79 -36.04
C ARG A 750 -0.75 32.74 -36.85
N PRO A 751 -1.41 31.66 -37.32
CA PRO A 751 -0.79 30.75 -38.28
C PRO A 751 -0.44 31.51 -39.56
N VAL A 752 0.77 31.28 -40.09
CA VAL A 752 1.13 31.70 -41.44
C VAL A 752 0.19 30.97 -42.40
N GLU A 753 -0.60 31.73 -43.17
CA GLU A 753 -1.53 31.19 -44.16
C GLU A 753 -0.77 30.25 -45.13
N GLY A 754 -1.12 28.95 -45.10
CA GLY A 754 -0.57 27.94 -46.00
C GLY A 754 0.55 27.05 -45.45
N ALA A 755 1.10 27.29 -44.25
CA ALA A 755 2.16 26.45 -43.68
C ALA A 755 1.60 25.29 -42.81
N ARG A 756 2.02 24.05 -43.10
CA ARG A 756 1.62 22.86 -42.34
C ARG A 756 2.46 22.70 -41.06
N PRO A 757 1.86 22.39 -39.90
CA PRO A 757 2.61 22.15 -38.67
C PRO A 757 3.54 20.93 -38.81
N ARG A 758 4.78 21.05 -38.30
CA ARG A 758 5.80 19.99 -38.41
C ARG A 758 5.74 19.01 -37.25
N VAL A 759 5.91 17.72 -37.54
CA VAL A 759 5.98 16.64 -36.54
C VAL A 759 7.22 15.80 -36.78
N ALA A 760 8.02 15.61 -35.73
CA ALA A 760 9.16 14.69 -35.75
C ALA A 760 8.70 13.26 -35.46
N LEU A 761 8.88 12.33 -36.39
CA LEU A 761 8.55 10.91 -36.22
C LEU A 761 9.81 10.09 -35.99
N PHE A 762 10.04 9.67 -34.74
CA PHE A 762 11.15 8.78 -34.41
C PHE A 762 10.81 7.31 -34.72
N ALA A 763 11.44 6.75 -35.75
CA ALA A 763 11.33 5.34 -36.09
C ALA A 763 12.28 4.51 -35.20
N ASP A 764 11.74 3.84 -34.18
CA ASP A 764 12.55 2.98 -33.31
C ASP A 764 12.96 1.67 -34.00
N THR A 765 13.94 0.97 -33.40
CA THR A 765 14.50 -0.27 -33.95
C THR A 765 13.46 -1.37 -34.17
N PHE A 766 12.46 -1.53 -33.29
CA PHE A 766 11.49 -2.61 -33.38
C PHE A 766 10.47 -2.32 -34.48
N ASN A 767 9.88 -1.12 -34.48
CA ASN A 767 8.96 -0.73 -35.55
C ASN A 767 9.66 -0.66 -36.92
N THR A 768 10.95 -0.29 -36.98
CA THR A 768 11.68 -0.25 -38.27
C THR A 768 11.83 -1.63 -38.88
N TYR A 769 12.19 -2.65 -38.09
CA TYR A 769 12.62 -3.95 -38.61
C TYR A 769 11.61 -5.08 -38.44
N PHE A 770 10.62 -4.95 -37.54
CA PHE A 770 9.61 -5.99 -37.30
C PHE A 770 8.20 -5.55 -37.70
N GLU A 771 7.81 -4.32 -37.37
CA GLU A 771 6.42 -3.83 -37.55
C GLU A 771 6.37 -2.46 -38.29
N PRO A 772 6.96 -2.33 -39.49
CA PRO A 772 7.04 -1.06 -40.23
C PRO A 772 5.68 -0.50 -40.64
N GLU A 773 4.64 -1.32 -40.67
CA GLU A 773 3.25 -0.92 -40.89
C GLU A 773 2.75 0.08 -39.85
N ASN A 774 3.22 0.01 -38.60
CA ASN A 774 2.84 0.96 -37.55
C ASN A 774 3.33 2.37 -37.87
N LEU A 775 4.59 2.50 -38.33
CA LEU A 775 5.18 3.78 -38.75
C LEU A 775 4.53 4.29 -40.03
N THR A 776 4.19 3.39 -40.95
CA THR A 776 3.48 3.73 -42.19
C THR A 776 2.07 4.26 -41.90
N ALA A 777 1.34 3.61 -40.99
CA ALA A 777 0.02 4.05 -40.56
C ALA A 777 0.08 5.39 -39.85
N ALA A 778 1.02 5.57 -38.91
CA ALA A 778 1.25 6.85 -38.23
C ALA A 778 1.54 7.98 -39.23
N THR A 779 2.40 7.70 -40.23
CA THR A 779 2.73 8.62 -41.31
C THR A 779 1.49 9.01 -42.12
N SER A 780 0.67 8.04 -42.50
CA SER A 780 -0.57 8.25 -43.26
C SER A 780 -1.57 9.14 -42.50
N VAL A 781 -1.80 8.81 -41.22
CA VAL A 781 -2.73 9.57 -40.36
C VAL A 781 -2.25 11.00 -40.17
N LEU A 782 -0.99 11.21 -39.78
CA LEU A 782 -0.47 12.54 -39.51
C LEU A 782 -0.48 13.43 -40.77
N ARG A 783 -0.15 12.87 -41.94
CA ARG A 783 -0.26 13.61 -43.20
C ARG A 783 -1.69 13.97 -43.56
N ARG A 784 -2.63 13.05 -43.34
CA ARG A 784 -4.06 13.30 -43.59
C ARG A 784 -4.61 14.40 -42.67
N LEU A 785 -4.08 14.49 -41.46
CA LEU A 785 -4.35 15.58 -40.51
C LEU A 785 -3.61 16.89 -40.85
N GLY A 786 -2.86 16.94 -41.96
CA GLY A 786 -2.20 18.15 -42.43
C GLY A 786 -0.84 18.43 -41.81
N TYR A 787 -0.19 17.45 -41.16
CA TYR A 787 1.16 17.61 -40.61
C TYR A 787 2.25 17.31 -41.65
N ASP A 788 3.33 18.10 -41.59
CA ASP A 788 4.58 17.83 -42.32
C ASP A 788 5.51 16.99 -41.45
N LEU A 789 5.85 15.79 -41.93
CA LEU A 789 6.64 14.83 -41.15
C LEU A 789 8.13 14.94 -41.44
N VAL A 790 8.91 14.93 -40.36
CA VAL A 790 10.37 14.88 -40.39
C VAL A 790 10.82 13.64 -39.64
N VAL A 791 11.58 12.77 -40.29
CA VAL A 791 12.16 11.58 -39.64
C VAL A 791 13.62 11.91 -39.30
N PRO A 792 14.04 11.86 -38.02
CA PRO A 792 15.42 12.09 -37.65
C PRO A 792 16.35 11.04 -38.28
N GLU A 793 17.42 11.48 -38.90
CA GLU A 793 18.43 10.62 -39.51
C GLU A 793 19.75 10.68 -38.73
N PRO A 794 20.55 9.59 -38.72
CA PRO A 794 21.89 9.65 -38.16
C PRO A 794 22.78 10.62 -38.98
N ALA A 795 23.85 11.11 -38.36
CA ALA A 795 24.90 11.84 -39.08
C ALA A 795 25.41 11.02 -40.29
N ALA A 796 25.83 11.70 -41.36
CA ALA A 796 26.18 11.09 -42.65
C ALA A 796 27.11 9.86 -42.49
N GLY A 797 26.72 8.73 -43.10
CA GLY A 797 27.44 7.45 -42.99
C GLY A 797 27.25 6.70 -41.67
N GLY A 798 26.46 7.24 -40.74
CA GLY A 798 26.17 6.63 -39.46
C GLY A 798 25.13 5.51 -39.53
N ARG A 799 25.24 4.55 -38.62
CA ARG A 799 24.21 3.49 -38.40
C ARG A 799 22.86 4.09 -37.98
N PRO A 800 21.74 3.37 -38.11
CA PRO A 800 20.43 3.83 -37.68
C PRO A 800 20.39 4.35 -36.23
N LEU A 801 19.50 5.32 -35.99
CA LEU A 801 19.27 5.87 -34.65
C LEU A 801 18.55 4.84 -33.78
N CYS A 802 18.84 4.87 -32.49
CA CYS A 802 18.16 4.08 -31.47
C CYS A 802 18.04 4.92 -30.20
N CYS A 803 17.02 4.66 -29.39
CA CYS A 803 16.82 5.34 -28.11
C CYS A 803 17.71 4.81 -26.97
N GLY A 804 18.57 3.82 -27.23
CA GLY A 804 19.44 3.20 -26.22
C GLY A 804 18.72 2.27 -25.24
N ARG A 805 17.41 2.06 -25.41
CA ARG A 805 16.59 1.24 -24.50
C ARG A 805 17.06 -0.22 -24.44
N THR A 806 17.49 -0.78 -25.57
CA THR A 806 18.00 -2.16 -25.64
C THR A 806 19.23 -2.34 -24.75
N PHE A 807 20.14 -1.37 -24.73
CA PHE A 807 21.32 -1.36 -23.87
C PHE A 807 20.96 -1.22 -22.38
N LEU A 808 20.04 -0.33 -22.02
CA LEU A 808 19.57 -0.20 -20.64
C LEU A 808 18.94 -1.49 -20.11
N ALA A 809 18.23 -2.24 -20.97
CA ALA A 809 17.63 -3.52 -20.60
C ALA A 809 18.65 -4.60 -20.23
N ALA A 810 19.92 -4.43 -20.61
CA ALA A 810 21.04 -5.31 -20.28
C ALA A 810 22.03 -4.67 -19.29
N GLY A 811 21.72 -3.51 -18.70
CA GLY A 811 22.63 -2.80 -17.78
C GLY A 811 23.81 -2.10 -18.46
N LEU A 812 23.82 -1.96 -19.79
CA LEU A 812 24.91 -1.31 -20.54
C LEU A 812 24.70 0.21 -20.62
N VAL A 813 24.85 0.90 -19.48
CA VAL A 813 24.52 2.33 -19.32
C VAL A 813 25.36 3.24 -20.23
N GLU A 814 26.66 2.98 -20.39
CA GLU A 814 27.52 3.80 -21.26
C GLU A 814 27.14 3.70 -22.74
N GLU A 815 26.76 2.52 -23.20
CA GLU A 815 26.26 2.32 -24.57
C GLU A 815 24.93 3.03 -24.77
N ALA A 816 24.02 2.90 -23.80
CA ALA A 816 22.77 3.64 -23.83
C ALA A 816 22.99 5.15 -23.87
N ARG A 817 23.97 5.68 -23.12
CA ARG A 817 24.32 7.09 -23.12
C ARG A 817 24.86 7.54 -24.48
N ARG A 818 25.69 6.72 -25.13
CA ARG A 818 26.16 6.98 -26.51
C ARG A 818 25.00 7.03 -27.50
N GLU A 819 24.06 6.08 -27.45
CA GLU A 819 22.87 6.12 -28.33
C GLU A 819 21.99 7.34 -28.05
N ALA A 820 21.75 7.64 -26.78
CA ALA A 820 20.92 8.79 -26.39
C ALA A 820 21.51 10.11 -26.91
N ARG A 821 22.84 10.29 -26.83
CA ARG A 821 23.51 11.47 -27.42
C ARG A 821 23.31 11.54 -28.93
N ARG A 822 23.55 10.44 -29.66
CA ARG A 822 23.32 10.39 -31.11
C ARG A 822 21.88 10.74 -31.50
N LEU A 823 20.91 10.25 -30.73
CA LEU A 823 19.49 10.59 -30.94
C LEU A 823 19.22 12.06 -30.64
N LEU A 824 19.75 12.59 -29.54
CA LEU A 824 19.61 14.01 -29.19
C LEU A 824 20.24 14.91 -30.25
N ASP A 825 21.43 14.58 -30.75
CA ASP A 825 22.10 15.36 -31.81
C ASP A 825 21.25 15.43 -33.09
N ALA A 826 20.52 14.35 -33.41
CA ALA A 826 19.62 14.29 -34.57
C ALA A 826 18.27 14.98 -34.35
N VAL A 827 17.76 15.00 -33.11
CA VAL A 827 16.40 15.50 -32.79
C VAL A 827 16.40 16.93 -32.25
N LEU A 828 17.41 17.35 -31.49
CA LEU A 828 17.49 18.70 -30.92
C LEU A 828 17.35 19.82 -31.97
N PRO A 829 17.89 19.70 -33.20
CA PRO A 829 17.65 20.68 -34.25
C PRO A 829 16.18 20.82 -34.70
N LEU A 830 15.30 19.89 -34.32
CA LEU A 830 13.86 19.90 -34.63
C LEU A 830 12.99 20.53 -33.55
N VAL A 831 13.53 20.69 -32.34
CA VAL A 831 12.81 21.20 -31.16
C VAL A 831 13.08 22.69 -30.94
N LYS A 832 14.13 23.22 -31.58
CA LYS A 832 14.42 24.65 -31.71
C LYS A 832 13.63 25.23 -32.88
#